data_AF-A0A1F9MX23-F1
#
_entry.id   AF-A0A1F9MX23-F1
#
_cell.length_a   1.000
_cell.length_b   1.000
_cell.length_c   1.000
_cell.angle_alpha   90.00
_cell.angle_beta   90.00
_cell.angle_gamma   90.00
#
_symmetry.space_group_name_H-M   'P 1'
#
loop_
_entity.id
_entity.type
_entity.pdbx_description
1 polymer ?
#
loop_
_entity_poly.entity_id
_entity_poly.type
_entity_poly.pdbx_seq_one_letter_code
_entity_poly.pdbx_strand_id
1 'polypeptide(L)'
;MGTATSKGSWLALIPLFAFGFAIACDADSPGGNGPGGNDAMPTLSWSSAAQTVGEGVGEVEVGLVLNESSSEDFEVQFVVGGTAVYPDDHNLIAASVRLPKGTTSAVISFGVIDDGLVEGDETVVVELSDPPNVLLGNRRHTVTIDDNEPELTLVSPNGGEVWIAGEQESITWLSLLSGATIDVDYSIDAGNNWQVIASGAEDVGVMPWSIPEVDSVAALVRVRATDGSVEDTSDSVFELLTPKSTWFVDSSVGGDGTSWLTAFATVQEAMAAASAGDEIWVAAGSYLRDGDDDVVLAMKDGVTVMGGFIGVETQREQRDPSIHTTTLDGGGMVESVVRGATRAVLDGFVVTGGVASAAGGGIYAADVSGLTIRRCVIENNHAEERGGGLFVANATGLFIDGSRFAGNDAADTSGSNPSSGGGMTLIDTRALVQGCVLEANTANGGGGGMSIEGGAVVVSQTTIAGNHELGALSGGAVAVEHGDLILARSELRLNNGFEGGAIRSEGGSVSIRGCLIANNESSEAGGVIFATGTAVEISGSTLVHNAAGPNNAVITSHGGTVSLVNSIAWDNAPLFADGGAYAVSYSALQETRGFNDGGNLITAAPMFVDPNRDDFRLSQASPCIDVADPRAALAVDLDGNRRRDDPGMPNLGVGMPPADLGAFEFVGDTTLRLLTPNGGEVWDVGTTQSITWDAHSSIATIRIEISCDDGQNHTDVTANVAAADGVYAWDIPGPGAPRCSLRIADVAQLVVLDRSDHPFAIVSNATWFVDAGVADSGNGQTWGAAFRTIQEGVDAASFGDEVHVARGTYRAAGADVIATMKEGTDLLGGYDASTGVRDIAGNPTRIDGQGTATHVVVAADARLDGFVVENGNANGGAGPWDIHGGGILIVDVSPEIRDCVVRACTAEMHGGGIYVTGSRAAPIIVDTELVDGAARNGGCMFVAAGSVPVLTGVTFTSCSTNLGYGGAIGVNEGALPHFSNCFFVDNTAGNGGAVALFNAREAVVFQGCDFEGNEAAQNGGAIQNIGSTIELRDVWFIDNSAGVRGGAIYQTEMGTPTRLHATNGVFVGNQAWGDDAAHGGGALYMANATVATLLHCTVTANAARGDNGTAGAVYVEEGELAVINSILWGNTDSSSASGECPGSIDAAEIFMGTSVAVGVAYSDVADRCRDLWPGDGNIHVDPIFAAITSPYDLSLDTASLCIDAANGSLSPTRDIADNQRYDHPDHSGGVGDPPYADMGALEYMP
;
A
#
# COMPACT_ATOMS: atom_id res chain seq x y z
N MET A 1 17.78 -70.46 43.52
CA MET A 1 18.98 -71.28 43.84
C MET A 1 20.16 -70.67 43.09
N GLY A 2 21.25 -70.20 43.67
CA GLY A 2 21.59 -69.92 45.08
C GLY A 2 22.15 -68.48 45.18
N THR A 3 21.88 -67.78 46.29
CA THR A 3 22.79 -67.54 47.44
C THR A 3 23.82 -66.42 47.20
N ALA A 4 24.07 -65.46 48.08
CA ALA A 4 23.51 -65.07 49.36
C ALA A 4 24.10 -63.70 49.80
N THR A 5 23.26 -62.89 50.46
CA THR A 5 23.53 -62.09 51.68
C THR A 5 24.63 -61.02 51.77
N SER A 6 24.17 -59.76 51.82
CA SER A 6 24.12 -58.88 53.02
C SER A 6 25.31 -57.98 53.44
N LYS A 7 24.91 -56.73 53.78
CA LYS A 7 25.40 -55.79 54.83
C LYS A 7 26.56 -54.82 54.54
N GLY A 8 26.25 -53.53 54.64
CA GLY A 8 26.81 -52.62 55.66
C GLY A 8 28.12 -51.88 55.38
N SER A 9 28.00 -50.65 54.87
CA SER A 9 28.39 -49.36 55.50
C SER A 9 29.86 -48.98 55.86
N TRP A 10 30.14 -47.67 55.59
CA TRP A 10 31.13 -46.71 56.14
C TRP A 10 32.58 -46.60 55.62
N LEU A 11 32.95 -45.32 55.38
CA LEU A 11 34.22 -44.60 55.64
C LEU A 11 35.48 -44.81 54.77
N ALA A 12 35.93 -43.67 54.19
CA ALA A 12 37.29 -43.13 54.05
C ALA A 12 38.52 -44.07 53.99
N LEU A 13 39.41 -43.83 53.00
CA LEU A 13 40.80 -43.33 53.19
C LEU A 13 41.66 -43.48 51.91
N ILE A 14 42.27 -42.35 51.52
CA ILE A 14 43.66 -42.08 51.08
C ILE A 14 44.60 -43.28 50.85
N PRO A 15 45.43 -43.23 49.79
CA PRO A 15 46.90 -43.41 49.92
C PRO A 15 47.66 -42.38 49.04
N LEU A 16 48.44 -41.43 49.55
CA LEU A 16 49.81 -41.42 50.12
C LEU A 16 50.92 -42.22 49.38
N PHE A 17 52.08 -41.53 49.30
CA PHE A 17 53.48 -41.90 48.94
C PHE A 17 53.94 -41.64 47.50
N ALA A 18 55.17 -41.18 47.21
CA ALA A 18 56.23 -40.38 47.86
C ALA A 18 57.43 -40.37 46.89
N PHE A 19 58.28 -39.34 46.92
CA PHE A 19 59.76 -39.27 46.68
C PHE A 19 60.08 -37.78 46.42
N GLY A 20 60.96 -37.03 47.10
CA GLY A 20 62.08 -37.33 47.98
C GLY A 20 63.41 -37.18 47.23
N PHE A 21 64.10 -36.02 47.33
CA PHE A 21 65.54 -35.92 47.65
C PHE A 21 66.02 -34.46 47.84
N ALA A 22 66.89 -34.31 48.85
CA ALA A 22 67.49 -33.09 49.38
C ALA A 22 68.74 -32.62 48.61
N ILE A 23 69.21 -31.39 48.88
CA ILE A 23 70.62 -31.06 49.20
C ILE A 23 70.63 -29.77 50.03
N ALA A 24 71.26 -29.86 51.20
CA ALA A 24 71.75 -28.73 51.96
C ALA A 24 73.15 -28.36 51.46
N CYS A 25 73.50 -27.07 51.46
CA CYS A 25 74.86 -26.67 51.78
C CYS A 25 74.85 -25.44 52.69
N ASP A 26 75.65 -25.61 53.74
CA ASP A 26 75.88 -24.81 54.92
C ASP A 26 76.85 -23.63 54.63
N ALA A 27 76.86 -22.69 55.58
CA ALA A 27 78.01 -21.93 56.09
C ALA A 27 78.00 -20.39 55.95
N ASP A 28 77.80 -19.78 57.12
CA ASP A 28 78.60 -18.69 57.72
C ASP A 28 78.56 -17.24 57.17
N SER A 29 77.66 -16.45 57.77
CA SER A 29 77.93 -15.40 58.81
C SER A 29 78.87 -14.20 58.52
N PRO A 30 78.86 -13.08 59.30
CA PRO A 30 77.75 -12.33 59.93
C PRO A 30 77.91 -10.77 59.93
N GLY A 31 76.87 -10.06 60.38
CA GLY A 31 76.96 -8.73 61.04
C GLY A 31 75.93 -7.72 60.53
N GLY A 32 75.15 -6.99 61.34
CA GLY A 32 75.00 -6.91 62.79
C GLY A 32 74.06 -5.73 63.16
N ASN A 33 73.38 -5.89 64.30
CA ASN A 33 72.70 -4.90 65.15
C ASN A 33 71.27 -4.39 64.80
N GLY A 34 70.31 -4.75 65.68
CA GLY A 34 68.90 -4.28 65.76
C GLY A 34 68.75 -2.90 66.43
N PRO A 35 67.70 -2.57 67.24
CA PRO A 35 66.52 -3.35 67.69
C PRO A 35 65.14 -2.61 67.64
N GLY A 36 64.03 -3.35 67.78
CA GLY A 36 62.82 -2.92 68.53
C GLY A 36 61.62 -2.31 67.78
N GLY A 37 60.55 -3.11 67.63
CA GLY A 37 59.20 -2.71 67.23
C GLY A 37 58.43 -3.88 66.61
N ASN A 38 57.71 -4.65 67.43
CA ASN A 38 56.86 -5.75 66.95
C ASN A 38 55.41 -5.23 66.94
N ASP A 39 55.05 -4.47 65.90
CA ASP A 39 53.65 -4.15 65.61
C ASP A 39 53.02 -5.40 64.98
N ALA A 40 51.87 -5.83 65.52
CA ALA A 40 51.10 -6.87 64.88
C ALA A 40 50.66 -6.37 63.49
N MET A 41 50.78 -7.20 62.46
CA MET A 41 50.29 -6.85 61.13
C MET A 41 48.77 -6.64 61.19
N PRO A 42 48.23 -5.53 60.65
CA PRO A 42 46.79 -5.33 60.58
C PRO A 42 46.16 -6.41 59.70
N THR A 43 44.89 -6.73 59.96
CA THR A 43 44.10 -7.71 59.21
C THR A 43 43.09 -7.01 58.32
N LEU A 44 43.19 -7.19 57.00
CA LEU A 44 42.26 -6.69 55.99
C LEU A 44 41.18 -7.73 55.71
N SER A 45 39.92 -7.30 55.63
CA SER A 45 38.78 -8.15 55.25
C SER A 45 37.75 -7.32 54.48
N TRP A 46 36.90 -7.99 53.71
CA TRP A 46 35.69 -7.36 53.20
C TRP A 46 34.74 -6.96 54.33
N SER A 47 34.01 -5.85 54.17
CA SER A 47 32.99 -5.37 55.11
C SER A 47 31.79 -6.33 55.19
N SER A 48 31.51 -7.04 54.09
CA SER A 48 30.55 -8.15 53.97
C SER A 48 31.14 -9.26 53.11
N ALA A 49 30.65 -10.50 53.24
CA ALA A 49 31.06 -11.62 52.38
C ALA A 49 30.30 -11.67 51.05
N ALA A 50 29.10 -11.06 50.99
CA ALA A 50 28.29 -10.98 49.77
C ALA A 50 27.31 -9.80 49.81
N GLN A 51 26.76 -9.45 48.65
CA GLN A 51 25.64 -8.54 48.45
C GLN A 51 24.88 -8.89 47.17
N THR A 52 23.63 -8.44 47.06
CA THR A 52 22.77 -8.62 45.88
C THR A 52 22.33 -7.25 45.39
N VAL A 53 22.32 -7.04 44.08
CA VAL A 53 21.92 -5.81 43.40
C VAL A 53 21.07 -6.17 42.18
N GLY A 54 20.15 -5.30 41.78
CA GLY A 54 19.48 -5.46 40.48
C GLY A 54 20.39 -5.00 39.34
N GLU A 55 20.15 -5.53 38.15
CA GLU A 55 20.90 -5.20 36.94
C GLU A 55 20.90 -3.69 36.62
N GLY A 56 19.75 -3.03 36.73
CA GLY A 56 19.60 -1.57 36.57
C GLY A 56 20.22 -0.66 37.66
N VAL A 57 21.07 -1.17 38.56
CA VAL A 57 21.60 -0.40 39.71
C VAL A 57 22.63 0.68 39.30
N GLY A 58 23.24 0.56 38.12
CA GLY A 58 24.29 1.46 37.65
C GLY A 58 25.63 1.22 38.34
N GLU A 59 25.92 1.85 39.49
CA GLU A 59 27.20 1.67 40.21
C GLU A 59 27.06 0.91 41.53
N VAL A 60 28.02 0.01 41.78
CA VAL A 60 28.11 -0.85 42.95
C VAL A 60 29.41 -0.60 43.70
N GLU A 61 29.33 -0.39 45.02
CA GLU A 61 30.50 -0.26 45.91
C GLU A 61 30.69 -1.51 46.78
N VAL A 62 31.92 -2.06 46.82
CA VAL A 62 32.31 -3.15 47.74
C VAL A 62 33.35 -2.65 48.74
N GLY A 63 33.03 -2.76 50.03
CA GLY A 63 33.83 -2.18 51.11
C GLY A 63 34.90 -3.12 51.69
N LEU A 64 36.05 -2.55 52.03
CA LEU A 64 37.17 -3.19 52.74
C LEU A 64 37.39 -2.54 54.10
N VAL A 65 37.70 -3.34 55.12
CA VAL A 65 37.93 -2.89 56.49
C VAL A 65 39.21 -3.50 57.08
N LEU A 66 39.93 -2.67 57.85
CA LEU A 66 41.05 -3.10 58.68
C LEU A 66 40.62 -3.15 60.15
N ASN A 67 41.12 -4.14 60.89
CA ASN A 67 40.88 -4.26 62.34
C ASN A 67 41.57 -3.14 63.16
N GLU A 68 42.61 -2.51 62.62
CA GLU A 68 43.33 -1.37 63.19
C GLU A 68 43.90 -0.48 62.08
N SER A 69 44.25 0.78 62.40
CA SER A 69 44.74 1.71 61.39
C SER A 69 46.13 1.34 60.88
N SER A 70 46.36 1.45 59.57
CA SER A 70 47.66 1.12 58.99
C SER A 70 48.77 2.10 59.43
N SER A 71 49.95 1.59 59.78
CA SER A 71 51.12 2.39 60.14
C SER A 71 51.91 2.92 58.93
N GLU A 72 51.66 2.38 57.73
CA GLU A 72 52.25 2.75 56.43
C GLU A 72 51.22 2.64 55.27
N ASP A 73 51.51 3.22 54.11
CA ASP A 73 50.69 3.00 52.91
C ASP A 73 50.95 1.59 52.35
N PHE A 74 49.92 0.87 51.92
CA PHE A 74 50.11 -0.40 51.21
C PHE A 74 49.04 -0.62 50.14
N GLU A 75 49.35 -1.47 49.16
CA GLU A 75 48.46 -1.86 48.07
C GLU A 75 48.15 -3.35 48.14
N VAL A 76 46.90 -3.72 47.87
CA VAL A 76 46.45 -5.11 47.78
C VAL A 76 45.87 -5.34 46.40
N GLN A 77 46.39 -6.35 45.71
CA GLN A 77 45.88 -6.79 44.42
C GLN A 77 44.60 -7.61 44.63
N PHE A 78 43.64 -7.49 43.74
CA PHE A 78 42.46 -8.35 43.68
C PHE A 78 42.29 -8.92 42.28
N VAL A 79 41.69 -10.11 42.22
CA VAL A 79 41.23 -10.73 40.97
C VAL A 79 39.72 -10.68 40.92
N VAL A 80 39.19 -10.65 39.69
CA VAL A 80 37.76 -10.65 39.41
C VAL A 80 37.45 -11.95 38.68
N GLY A 81 36.37 -12.61 39.06
CA GLY A 81 35.79 -13.76 38.37
C GLY A 81 34.30 -13.82 38.71
N GLY A 82 33.66 -14.97 38.54
CA GLY A 82 32.22 -15.09 38.74
C GLY A 82 31.56 -15.76 37.53
N THR A 83 30.24 -15.72 37.47
CA THR A 83 29.49 -16.10 36.25
C THR A 83 29.34 -14.91 35.31
N ALA A 84 29.29 -13.69 35.88
CA ALA A 84 29.02 -12.48 35.12
C ALA A 84 30.19 -12.14 34.18
N VAL A 85 29.86 -11.71 32.96
CA VAL A 85 30.78 -11.51 31.86
C VAL A 85 31.24 -10.05 31.79
N TYR A 86 32.54 -9.88 31.55
CA TYR A 86 33.12 -8.57 31.23
C TYR A 86 33.31 -8.44 29.72
N PRO A 87 32.92 -7.32 29.08
CA PRO A 87 32.35 -6.12 29.71
C PRO A 87 30.82 -6.13 29.82
N ASP A 88 30.15 -7.22 29.43
CA ASP A 88 28.72 -7.24 29.10
C ASP A 88 27.82 -6.92 30.30
N ASP A 89 28.02 -7.54 31.46
CA ASP A 89 27.17 -7.36 32.65
C ASP A 89 27.87 -6.47 33.70
N HIS A 90 29.20 -6.28 33.61
CA HIS A 90 29.94 -5.37 34.49
C HIS A 90 31.25 -4.82 33.91
N ASN A 91 31.72 -3.69 34.45
CA ASN A 91 32.97 -3.07 34.00
C ASN A 91 34.20 -3.30 34.91
N LEU A 92 34.07 -4.07 36.00
CA LEU A 92 35.17 -4.35 36.94
C LEU A 92 36.29 -5.22 36.33
N ILE A 93 37.53 -4.74 36.37
CA ILE A 93 38.74 -5.51 36.00
C ILE A 93 39.67 -5.71 37.20
N ALA A 94 40.50 -6.76 37.15
CA ALA A 94 41.50 -7.02 38.19
C ALA A 94 42.49 -5.85 38.34
N ALA A 95 42.69 -5.37 39.57
CA ALA A 95 43.55 -4.22 39.86
C ALA A 95 44.07 -4.25 41.31
N SER A 96 44.75 -3.18 41.74
CA SER A 96 45.13 -2.95 43.14
C SER A 96 44.34 -1.84 43.79
N VAL A 97 43.96 -2.05 45.05
CA VAL A 97 43.42 -1.02 45.94
C VAL A 97 44.51 -0.51 46.88
N ARG A 98 44.66 0.82 46.97
CA ARG A 98 45.64 1.49 47.84
C ARG A 98 44.98 1.92 49.15
N LEU A 99 45.55 1.51 50.29
CA LEU A 99 45.15 1.94 51.63
C LEU A 99 46.21 2.90 52.23
N PRO A 100 45.91 4.20 52.38
CA PRO A 100 46.84 5.15 52.99
C PRO A 100 47.04 4.91 54.49
N LYS A 101 48.21 5.31 54.98
CA LYS A 101 48.56 5.37 56.40
C LYS A 101 47.47 6.08 57.20
N GLY A 102 47.04 5.45 58.30
CA GLY A 102 46.05 5.99 59.22
C GLY A 102 44.59 5.70 58.87
N THR A 103 44.30 5.08 57.72
CA THR A 103 42.94 4.64 57.36
C THR A 103 42.58 3.28 57.95
N THR A 104 41.28 3.02 58.09
CA THR A 104 40.72 1.73 58.53
C THR A 104 39.77 1.11 57.50
N SER A 105 39.58 1.74 56.33
CA SER A 105 38.68 1.25 55.28
C SER A 105 39.06 1.78 53.90
N ALA A 106 38.64 1.05 52.87
CA ALA A 106 38.69 1.44 51.46
C ALA A 106 37.46 0.89 50.73
N VAL A 107 37.18 1.36 49.53
CA VAL A 107 36.09 0.87 48.67
C VAL A 107 36.63 0.58 47.27
N ILE A 108 36.03 -0.41 46.61
CA ILE A 108 36.17 -0.65 45.17
C ILE A 108 34.79 -0.39 44.57
N SER A 109 34.72 0.45 43.54
CA SER A 109 33.49 0.80 42.84
C SER A 109 33.55 0.33 41.40
N PHE A 110 32.46 -0.20 40.87
CA PHE A 110 32.32 -0.61 39.47
C PHE A 110 30.88 -0.50 38.99
N GLY A 111 30.70 -0.41 37.68
CA GLY A 111 29.39 -0.38 37.04
C GLY A 111 28.86 -1.78 36.74
N VAL A 112 27.57 -1.99 37.01
CA VAL A 112 26.74 -3.08 36.49
C VAL A 112 25.98 -2.54 35.27
N ILE A 113 25.84 -3.36 34.24
CA ILE A 113 25.20 -3.02 32.98
C ILE A 113 23.88 -3.79 32.91
N ASP A 114 22.82 -3.06 32.57
CA ASP A 114 21.47 -3.58 32.31
C ASP A 114 21.39 -3.79 30.80
N ASP A 115 21.48 -5.05 30.36
CA ASP A 115 21.74 -5.37 28.95
C ASP A 115 20.53 -5.94 28.19
N GLY A 116 19.42 -6.18 28.90
CA GLY A 116 18.13 -6.59 28.35
C GLY A 116 18.13 -8.03 27.84
N LEU A 117 19.12 -8.84 28.21
CA LEU A 117 19.21 -10.26 27.88
C LEU A 117 18.72 -11.11 29.05
N VAL A 118 17.90 -12.12 28.75
CA VAL A 118 17.52 -13.14 29.75
C VAL A 118 18.71 -14.07 29.97
N GLU A 119 19.48 -13.85 31.04
CA GLU A 119 20.66 -14.64 31.40
C GLU A 119 20.58 -15.30 32.79
N GLY A 120 19.56 -14.94 33.58
CA GLY A 120 19.33 -15.37 34.95
C GLY A 120 20.26 -14.69 35.97
N ASP A 121 20.09 -14.98 37.27
CA ASP A 121 20.92 -14.35 38.31
C ASP A 121 22.41 -14.66 38.15
N GLU A 122 23.19 -13.60 37.97
CA GLU A 122 24.59 -13.59 37.60
C GLU A 122 25.48 -13.18 38.80
N THR A 123 26.80 -13.43 38.77
CA THR A 123 27.68 -13.11 39.92
C THR A 123 29.03 -12.50 39.55
N VAL A 124 29.42 -11.44 40.25
CA VAL A 124 30.78 -10.87 40.27
C VAL A 124 31.50 -11.24 41.58
N VAL A 125 32.58 -12.00 41.47
CA VAL A 125 33.40 -12.48 42.59
C VAL A 125 34.72 -11.72 42.63
N VAL A 126 34.93 -10.96 43.71
CA VAL A 126 36.18 -10.22 43.95
C VAL A 126 37.00 -10.92 45.03
N GLU A 127 38.22 -11.35 44.68
CA GLU A 127 39.11 -12.09 45.59
C GLU A 127 40.45 -11.38 45.82
N LEU A 128 40.80 -11.11 47.08
CA LEU A 128 42.06 -10.48 47.47
C LEU A 128 43.24 -11.45 47.31
N SER A 129 44.29 -10.99 46.63
CA SER A 129 45.58 -11.68 46.51
C SER A 129 46.42 -11.49 47.77
N ASP A 130 47.28 -12.47 48.12
CA ASP A 130 48.11 -12.44 49.35
C ASP A 130 49.14 -11.29 49.35
N PRO A 131 48.96 -10.24 50.18
CA PRO A 131 49.96 -9.19 50.30
C PRO A 131 51.02 -9.58 51.35
N PRO A 132 52.29 -9.21 51.17
CA PRO A 132 53.37 -9.59 52.10
C PRO A 132 53.31 -8.86 53.47
N ASN A 133 52.55 -7.76 53.57
CA ASN A 133 52.62 -6.81 54.69
C ASN A 133 51.31 -6.66 55.52
N VAL A 134 50.26 -7.44 55.21
CA VAL A 134 48.94 -7.40 55.90
C VAL A 134 48.38 -8.82 56.01
N LEU A 135 47.74 -9.15 57.14
CA LEU A 135 47.03 -10.42 57.28
C LEU A 135 45.69 -10.33 56.55
N LEU A 136 45.27 -11.39 55.85
CA LEU A 136 43.93 -11.44 55.25
C LEU A 136 42.96 -12.19 56.16
N GLY A 137 41.79 -11.61 56.40
CA GLY A 137 40.64 -12.32 56.96
C GLY A 137 39.82 -12.94 55.82
N ASN A 138 38.58 -12.48 55.62
CA ASN A 138 37.76 -12.97 54.50
C ASN A 138 38.31 -12.45 53.17
N ARG A 139 38.66 -13.37 52.28
CA ARG A 139 39.37 -13.08 51.02
C ARG A 139 38.44 -12.83 49.85
N ARG A 140 37.21 -13.32 49.91
CA ARG A 140 36.23 -13.30 48.82
C ARG A 140 35.02 -12.45 49.18
N HIS A 141 34.58 -11.64 48.23
CA HIS A 141 33.28 -10.99 48.21
C HIS A 141 32.54 -11.40 46.93
N THR A 142 31.24 -11.67 47.02
CA THR A 142 30.39 -12.02 45.88
C THR A 142 29.25 -11.00 45.76
N VAL A 143 29.16 -10.35 44.61
CA VAL A 143 27.99 -9.56 44.20
C VAL A 143 27.13 -10.46 43.33
N THR A 144 25.86 -10.66 43.69
CA THR A 144 24.85 -11.27 42.81
C THR A 144 24.10 -10.14 42.09
N ILE A 145 23.96 -10.28 40.78
CA ILE A 145 23.19 -9.40 39.90
C ILE A 145 21.88 -10.14 39.62
N ASP A 146 20.74 -9.58 40.02
CA ASP A 146 19.42 -10.15 39.75
C ASP A 146 18.93 -9.68 38.36
N ASP A 147 18.67 -10.64 37.46
CA ASP A 147 18.17 -10.42 36.08
C ASP A 147 16.71 -9.93 36.11
N ASN A 148 16.37 -8.95 35.27
CA ASN A 148 15.03 -8.37 35.18
C ASN A 148 14.18 -8.77 33.97
N GLU A 149 14.66 -9.64 33.08
CA GLU A 149 13.92 -10.02 31.87
C GLU A 149 13.03 -11.29 32.03
N PRO A 150 11.84 -11.35 31.41
CA PRO A 150 10.93 -12.48 31.56
C PRO A 150 11.27 -13.70 30.65
N GLU A 151 11.39 -14.90 31.24
CA GLU A 151 11.64 -16.17 30.52
C GLU A 151 10.40 -16.78 29.80
N LEU A 152 9.19 -16.39 30.19
CA LEU A 152 7.91 -16.87 29.64
C LEU A 152 6.90 -15.71 29.59
N THR A 153 6.23 -15.53 28.45
CA THR A 153 5.26 -14.44 28.24
C THR A 153 4.01 -14.94 27.50
N LEU A 154 2.83 -14.80 28.09
CA LEU A 154 1.55 -15.06 27.45
C LEU A 154 1.24 -13.93 26.45
N VAL A 155 0.97 -14.31 25.20
CA VAL A 155 0.67 -13.35 24.12
C VAL A 155 -0.83 -13.25 23.86
N SER A 156 -1.56 -14.36 23.93
CA SER A 156 -3.01 -14.39 23.71
C SER A 156 -3.67 -15.57 24.44
N PRO A 157 -4.84 -15.40 25.08
CA PRO A 157 -5.51 -14.12 25.31
C PRO A 157 -4.74 -13.36 26.39
N ASN A 158 -4.52 -12.06 26.20
CA ASN A 158 -3.79 -11.20 27.13
C ASN A 158 -4.67 -10.06 27.69
N GLY A 159 -5.94 -10.01 27.32
CA GLY A 159 -6.97 -9.21 27.96
C GLY A 159 -7.79 -8.37 26.97
N GLY A 160 -9.09 -8.29 27.23
CA GLY A 160 -10.09 -7.56 26.45
C GLY A 160 -10.70 -8.35 25.29
N GLU A 161 -10.10 -9.46 24.86
CA GLU A 161 -10.65 -10.29 23.79
C GLU A 161 -12.06 -10.79 24.13
N VAL A 162 -12.90 -11.01 23.12
CA VAL A 162 -14.22 -11.63 23.28
C VAL A 162 -14.22 -12.94 22.50
N TRP A 163 -14.15 -14.06 23.22
CA TRP A 163 -14.14 -15.39 22.63
C TRP A 163 -15.53 -16.02 22.74
N ILE A 164 -16.06 -16.45 21.60
CA ILE A 164 -17.43 -16.93 21.51
C ILE A 164 -17.46 -18.44 21.77
N ALA A 165 -18.37 -18.87 22.64
CA ALA A 165 -18.58 -20.28 22.96
C ALA A 165 -18.80 -21.13 21.70
N GLY A 166 -18.14 -22.28 21.63
CA GLY A 166 -18.18 -23.19 20.49
C GLY A 166 -17.14 -22.92 19.41
N GLU A 167 -16.48 -21.76 19.41
CA GLU A 167 -15.36 -21.48 18.49
C GLU A 167 -14.06 -22.19 18.92
N GLN A 168 -13.12 -22.32 17.99
CA GLN A 168 -11.76 -22.76 18.28
C GLN A 168 -10.83 -21.55 18.13
N GLU A 169 -10.23 -21.14 19.23
CA GLU A 169 -9.29 -20.02 19.31
C GLU A 169 -7.90 -20.53 19.67
N SER A 170 -6.85 -19.76 19.39
CA SER A 170 -5.48 -20.14 19.72
C SER A 170 -4.97 -19.38 20.95
N ILE A 171 -4.48 -20.11 21.95
CA ILE A 171 -3.70 -19.55 23.05
C ILE A 171 -2.24 -19.52 22.62
N THR A 172 -1.58 -18.36 22.68
CA THR A 172 -0.20 -18.19 22.22
C THR A 172 0.69 -17.61 23.31
N TRP A 173 1.96 -18.02 23.34
CA TRP A 173 2.97 -17.54 24.29
C TRP A 173 4.36 -17.54 23.67
N LEU A 174 5.27 -16.74 24.23
CA LEU A 174 6.71 -16.77 23.95
C LEU A 174 7.41 -17.42 25.13
N SER A 175 8.33 -18.34 24.86
CA SER A 175 9.06 -19.08 25.89
C SER A 175 10.53 -19.21 25.52
N LEU A 176 11.40 -18.93 26.48
CA LEU A 176 12.85 -19.15 26.42
C LEU A 176 13.27 -20.41 27.20
N LEU A 177 12.31 -21.15 27.76
CA LEU A 177 12.57 -22.31 28.62
C LEU A 177 13.21 -23.48 27.87
N SER A 178 14.17 -24.15 28.51
CA SER A 178 14.88 -25.30 27.96
C SER A 178 14.24 -26.63 28.38
N GLY A 179 13.50 -27.27 27.47
CA GLY A 179 12.97 -28.63 27.65
C GLY A 179 11.87 -28.75 28.70
N ALA A 180 11.25 -27.63 29.06
CA ALA A 180 10.05 -27.60 29.87
C ALA A 180 8.83 -28.04 29.05
N THR A 181 7.84 -28.61 29.72
CA THR A 181 6.48 -28.69 29.20
C THR A 181 5.65 -27.56 29.80
N ILE A 182 4.59 -27.16 29.12
CA ILE A 182 3.72 -26.05 29.54
C ILE A 182 2.40 -26.62 30.07
N ASP A 183 1.97 -26.14 31.22
CA ASP A 183 0.57 -26.26 31.64
C ASP A 183 -0.17 -24.99 31.24
N VAL A 184 -1.39 -25.16 30.70
CA VAL A 184 -2.28 -24.07 30.35
C VAL A 184 -3.58 -24.21 31.12
N ASP A 185 -3.91 -23.20 31.90
CA ASP A 185 -5.15 -23.15 32.67
C ASP A 185 -5.97 -21.91 32.27
N TYR A 186 -7.29 -21.98 32.46
CA TYR A 186 -8.17 -20.81 32.40
C TYR A 186 -8.95 -20.63 33.70
N SER A 187 -9.30 -19.38 34.00
CA SER A 187 -10.20 -18.98 35.06
C SER A 187 -11.38 -18.26 34.46
N ILE A 188 -12.54 -18.34 35.12
CA ILE A 188 -13.76 -17.57 34.77
C ILE A 188 -14.12 -16.56 35.87
N ASP A 189 -13.27 -16.40 36.88
CA ASP A 189 -13.54 -15.63 38.09
C ASP A 189 -12.31 -14.82 38.55
N ALA A 190 -11.62 -14.19 37.60
CA ALA A 190 -10.46 -13.33 37.81
C ALA A 190 -9.34 -14.03 38.62
N GLY A 191 -9.07 -15.30 38.31
CA GLY A 191 -7.96 -16.06 38.86
C GLY A 191 -8.23 -16.66 40.24
N ASN A 192 -9.47 -16.57 40.77
CA ASN A 192 -9.82 -17.18 42.06
C ASN A 192 -9.88 -18.71 41.98
N ASN A 193 -10.35 -19.25 40.85
CA ASN A 193 -10.36 -20.68 40.54
C ASN A 193 -9.84 -20.91 39.11
N TRP A 194 -9.00 -21.93 38.96
CA TRP A 194 -8.36 -22.30 37.69
C TRP A 194 -8.82 -23.70 37.25
N GLN A 195 -9.09 -23.83 35.96
CA GLN A 195 -9.45 -25.06 35.27
C GLN A 195 -8.38 -25.39 34.25
N VAL A 196 -7.96 -26.65 34.20
CA VAL A 196 -6.91 -27.10 33.28
C VAL A 196 -7.47 -27.18 31.86
N ILE A 197 -6.83 -26.49 30.91
CA ILE A 197 -7.04 -26.72 29.47
C ILE A 197 -6.13 -27.88 29.04
N ALA A 198 -4.84 -27.74 29.33
CA ALA A 198 -3.82 -28.73 29.02
C ALA A 198 -2.76 -28.79 30.14
N SER A 199 -2.17 -29.96 30.36
CA SER A 199 -1.06 -30.13 31.28
C SER A 199 0.02 -30.98 30.64
N GLY A 200 1.28 -30.57 30.81
CA GLY A 200 2.42 -31.18 30.13
C GLY A 200 2.38 -31.02 28.61
N ALA A 201 1.79 -29.93 28.11
CA ALA A 201 1.78 -29.62 26.68
C ALA A 201 3.21 -29.33 26.19
N GLU A 202 3.47 -29.62 24.92
CA GLU A 202 4.74 -29.28 24.31
C GLU A 202 4.86 -27.75 24.16
N ASP A 203 6.04 -27.21 24.45
CA ASP A 203 6.31 -25.78 24.38
C ASP A 203 6.56 -25.33 22.93
N VAL A 204 5.48 -25.23 22.15
CA VAL A 204 5.50 -24.80 20.73
C VAL A 204 4.96 -23.38 20.54
N GLY A 205 4.70 -22.65 21.63
CA GLY A 205 4.24 -21.26 21.63
C GLY A 205 2.79 -21.04 21.18
N VAL A 206 2.04 -22.11 20.87
CA VAL A 206 0.64 -22.03 20.47
C VAL A 206 -0.13 -23.28 20.86
N MET A 207 -1.40 -23.12 21.24
CA MET A 207 -2.32 -24.22 21.53
C MET A 207 -3.75 -23.86 21.11
N PRO A 208 -4.40 -24.65 20.25
CA PRO A 208 -5.82 -24.47 19.96
C PRO A 208 -6.68 -24.86 21.17
N TRP A 209 -7.67 -24.04 21.47
CA TRP A 209 -8.64 -24.22 22.54
C TRP A 209 -10.06 -24.11 22.00
N SER A 210 -10.87 -25.15 22.21
CA SER A 210 -12.31 -25.07 21.95
C SER A 210 -13.00 -24.37 23.11
N ILE A 211 -13.60 -23.22 22.84
CA ILE A 211 -14.17 -22.34 23.86
C ILE A 211 -15.41 -22.99 24.49
N PRO A 212 -15.42 -23.18 25.83
CA PRO A 212 -16.53 -23.82 26.52
C PRO A 212 -17.81 -22.96 26.50
N GLU A 213 -18.98 -23.61 26.55
CA GLU A 213 -20.30 -22.95 26.70
C GLU A 213 -20.50 -22.36 28.11
N VAL A 214 -19.75 -21.30 28.42
CA VAL A 214 -19.80 -20.56 29.68
C VAL A 214 -19.66 -19.06 29.42
N ASP A 215 -20.43 -18.26 30.15
CA ASP A 215 -20.29 -16.80 30.12
C ASP A 215 -19.35 -16.34 31.24
N SER A 216 -18.37 -15.50 30.90
CA SER A 216 -17.57 -14.78 31.89
C SER A 216 -17.05 -13.47 31.32
N VAL A 217 -17.10 -12.39 32.11
CA VAL A 217 -16.44 -11.10 31.82
C VAL A 217 -15.14 -10.92 32.62
N ALA A 218 -14.69 -12.02 33.25
CA ALA A 218 -13.58 -12.04 34.19
C ALA A 218 -12.67 -13.24 33.89
N ALA A 219 -12.58 -13.64 32.61
CA ALA A 219 -11.78 -14.77 32.23
C ALA A 219 -10.29 -14.40 32.21
N LEU A 220 -9.43 -15.35 32.59
CA LEU A 220 -7.97 -15.24 32.50
C LEU A 220 -7.42 -16.56 32.00
N VAL A 221 -6.34 -16.51 31.23
CA VAL A 221 -5.52 -17.67 30.90
C VAL A 221 -4.17 -17.51 31.59
N ARG A 222 -3.55 -18.62 31.96
CA ARG A 222 -2.14 -18.62 32.35
C ARG A 222 -1.41 -19.76 31.67
N VAL A 223 -0.14 -19.51 31.37
CA VAL A 223 0.85 -20.48 30.94
C VAL A 223 1.89 -20.62 32.04
N ARG A 224 2.30 -21.84 32.35
CA ARG A 224 3.38 -22.08 33.32
C ARG A 224 4.24 -23.24 32.89
N ALA A 225 5.52 -23.18 33.23
CA ALA A 225 6.36 -24.37 33.18
C ALA A 225 5.75 -25.44 34.10
N THR A 226 5.64 -26.69 33.64
CA THR A 226 5.03 -27.80 34.42
C THR A 226 5.80 -28.09 35.71
N ASP A 227 7.08 -27.70 35.80
CA ASP A 227 7.89 -27.79 37.02
C ASP A 227 7.66 -26.62 38.01
N GLY A 228 6.90 -25.61 37.60
CA GLY A 228 6.55 -24.42 38.37
C GLY A 228 7.69 -23.40 38.50
N SER A 229 8.71 -23.47 37.65
CA SER A 229 9.86 -22.54 37.65
C SER A 229 9.43 -21.12 37.29
N VAL A 230 8.63 -20.97 36.23
CA VAL A 230 8.09 -19.68 35.76
C VAL A 230 6.62 -19.82 35.36
N GLU A 231 5.87 -18.73 35.49
CA GLU A 231 4.49 -18.64 35.02
C GLU A 231 4.20 -17.23 34.52
N ASP A 232 3.31 -17.13 33.54
CA ASP A 232 2.73 -15.87 33.10
C ASP A 232 1.22 -15.99 32.94
N THR A 233 0.51 -14.90 33.22
CA THR A 233 -0.96 -14.82 33.26
C THR A 233 -1.41 -13.64 32.42
N SER A 234 -2.58 -13.74 31.77
CA SER A 234 -3.16 -12.65 30.99
C SER A 234 -3.10 -11.33 31.76
N ASP A 235 -2.55 -10.29 31.13
CA ASP A 235 -2.35 -8.96 31.71
C ASP A 235 -3.67 -8.29 32.12
N SER A 236 -4.77 -8.68 31.48
CA SER A 236 -6.12 -8.23 31.80
C SER A 236 -7.14 -9.33 31.54
N VAL A 237 -8.35 -9.14 32.07
CA VAL A 237 -9.45 -10.08 31.84
C VAL A 237 -9.92 -10.05 30.39
N PHE A 238 -10.29 -11.20 29.84
CA PHE A 238 -11.00 -11.34 28.57
C PHE A 238 -12.41 -11.90 28.81
N GLU A 239 -13.26 -11.91 27.80
CA GLU A 239 -14.64 -12.39 27.89
C GLU A 239 -14.86 -13.72 27.17
N LEU A 240 -15.63 -14.60 27.82
CA LEU A 240 -16.25 -15.76 27.21
C LEU A 240 -17.75 -15.47 27.05
N LEU A 241 -18.29 -15.62 25.84
CA LEU A 241 -19.67 -15.25 25.53
C LEU A 241 -20.42 -16.38 24.83
N THR A 242 -21.59 -16.73 25.37
CA THR A 242 -22.60 -17.57 24.72
C THR A 242 -23.61 -16.69 23.99
N PRO A 243 -23.84 -16.88 22.67
CA PRO A 243 -24.78 -16.07 21.90
C PRO A 243 -26.22 -16.13 22.44
N LYS A 244 -26.89 -14.97 22.55
CA LYS A 244 -28.26 -14.86 23.07
C LYS A 244 -29.32 -15.02 21.99
N SER A 245 -29.22 -14.23 20.92
CA SER A 245 -30.16 -14.20 19.80
C SER A 245 -29.40 -13.99 18.49
N THR A 246 -29.97 -14.44 17.38
CA THR A 246 -29.40 -14.25 16.04
C THR A 246 -30.38 -13.45 15.18
N TRP A 247 -29.87 -12.39 14.55
CA TRP A 247 -30.58 -11.51 13.62
C TRP A 247 -30.02 -11.69 12.20
N PHE A 248 -30.88 -11.68 11.19
CA PHE A 248 -30.51 -11.93 9.80
C PHE A 248 -30.70 -10.68 8.94
N VAL A 249 -29.76 -10.43 8.02
CA VAL A 249 -29.74 -9.25 7.12
C VAL A 249 -29.51 -9.70 5.68
N ASP A 250 -30.38 -9.27 4.76
CA ASP A 250 -30.30 -9.53 3.33
C ASP A 250 -30.93 -8.33 2.59
N SER A 251 -30.13 -7.64 1.76
CA SER A 251 -30.57 -6.42 1.06
C SER A 251 -31.73 -6.65 0.08
N SER A 252 -31.97 -7.90 -0.31
CA SER A 252 -33.08 -8.30 -1.19
C SER A 252 -34.40 -8.58 -0.45
N VAL A 253 -34.38 -8.60 0.89
CA VAL A 253 -35.50 -8.99 1.76
C VAL A 253 -35.81 -7.87 2.76
N GLY A 254 -37.10 -7.55 2.96
CA GLY A 254 -37.54 -6.60 3.99
C GLY A 254 -38.51 -7.24 4.97
N GLY A 255 -38.06 -7.52 6.20
CA GLY A 255 -38.80 -8.25 7.23
C GLY A 255 -38.52 -7.81 8.68
N ASP A 256 -38.52 -8.78 9.60
CA ASP A 256 -38.35 -8.58 11.05
C ASP A 256 -37.01 -9.09 11.62
N GLY A 257 -36.13 -9.56 10.77
CA GLY A 257 -34.79 -10.06 11.09
C GLY A 257 -34.73 -11.42 11.78
N THR A 258 -35.84 -12.13 12.00
CA THR A 258 -35.86 -13.36 12.82
C THR A 258 -35.48 -14.64 12.06
N SER A 259 -35.37 -14.56 10.72
CA SER A 259 -34.90 -15.63 9.84
C SER A 259 -34.46 -15.05 8.50
N TRP A 260 -33.74 -15.80 7.67
CA TRP A 260 -33.41 -15.37 6.30
C TRP A 260 -34.62 -14.98 5.45
N LEU A 261 -35.77 -15.68 5.58
CA LEU A 261 -37.00 -15.36 4.85
C LEU A 261 -37.66 -14.05 5.30
N THR A 262 -37.29 -13.55 6.47
CA THR A 262 -37.79 -12.31 7.06
C THR A 262 -36.63 -11.40 7.45
N ALA A 263 -35.49 -11.48 6.77
CA ALA A 263 -34.30 -10.71 7.11
C ALA A 263 -34.57 -9.20 7.09
N PHE A 264 -33.80 -8.45 7.86
CA PHE A 264 -33.74 -6.99 7.72
C PHE A 264 -33.10 -6.63 6.39
N ALA A 265 -33.53 -5.51 5.79
CA ALA A 265 -32.97 -5.06 4.52
C ALA A 265 -31.61 -4.39 4.70
N THR A 266 -31.35 -3.84 5.89
CA THR A 266 -30.13 -3.09 6.18
C THR A 266 -29.45 -3.56 7.46
N VAL A 267 -28.14 -3.36 7.54
CA VAL A 267 -27.37 -3.68 8.75
C VAL A 267 -27.73 -2.76 9.92
N GLN A 268 -28.22 -1.56 9.63
CA GLN A 268 -28.65 -0.55 10.60
C GLN A 268 -29.95 -0.97 11.30
N GLU A 269 -30.90 -1.57 10.58
CA GLU A 269 -32.13 -2.13 11.16
C GLU A 269 -31.82 -3.26 12.16
N ALA A 270 -30.95 -4.19 11.75
CA ALA A 270 -30.49 -5.26 12.62
C ALA A 270 -29.73 -4.73 13.83
N MET A 271 -28.87 -3.74 13.62
CA MET A 271 -28.14 -3.10 14.70
C MET A 271 -29.09 -2.40 15.68
N ALA A 272 -30.15 -1.75 15.19
CA ALA A 272 -31.16 -1.14 16.05
C ALA A 272 -31.89 -2.18 16.93
N ALA A 273 -32.17 -3.36 16.40
CA ALA A 273 -32.81 -4.47 17.12
C ALA A 273 -31.88 -5.19 18.12
N ALA A 274 -30.59 -5.31 17.79
CA ALA A 274 -29.63 -6.07 18.57
C ALA A 274 -29.33 -5.47 19.95
N SER A 275 -29.03 -6.35 20.91
CA SER A 275 -28.58 -6.07 22.27
C SER A 275 -27.27 -6.82 22.58
N ALA A 276 -26.53 -6.37 23.60
CA ALA A 276 -25.27 -7.01 23.99
C ALA A 276 -25.42 -8.54 24.20
N GLY A 277 -24.61 -9.32 23.49
CA GLY A 277 -24.62 -10.78 23.41
C GLY A 277 -25.38 -11.36 22.21
N ASP A 278 -26.02 -10.52 21.39
CA ASP A 278 -26.66 -10.94 20.15
C ASP A 278 -25.66 -11.01 18.98
N GLU A 279 -26.04 -11.76 17.95
CA GLU A 279 -25.31 -11.88 16.69
C GLU A 279 -26.13 -11.36 15.52
N ILE A 280 -25.46 -10.76 14.56
CA ILE A 280 -26.04 -10.32 13.29
C ILE A 280 -25.33 -11.06 12.15
N TRP A 281 -26.08 -11.83 11.38
CA TRP A 281 -25.60 -12.57 10.20
C TRP A 281 -26.02 -11.81 8.96
N VAL A 282 -25.05 -11.43 8.14
CA VAL A 282 -25.27 -10.57 6.98
C VAL A 282 -24.95 -11.33 5.70
N ALA A 283 -25.92 -11.40 4.80
CA ALA A 283 -25.77 -12.04 3.50
C ALA A 283 -24.75 -11.29 2.62
N ALA A 284 -24.28 -11.94 1.56
CA ALA A 284 -23.41 -11.35 0.56
C ALA A 284 -24.15 -10.20 -0.14
N GLY A 285 -23.41 -9.13 -0.42
CA GLY A 285 -23.97 -7.91 -0.97
C GLY A 285 -23.22 -6.68 -0.49
N SER A 286 -23.52 -5.54 -1.12
CA SER A 286 -23.00 -4.24 -0.71
C SER A 286 -24.07 -3.51 0.10
N TYR A 287 -23.67 -3.03 1.28
CA TYR A 287 -24.51 -2.34 2.23
C TYR A 287 -24.00 -0.92 2.41
N LEU A 288 -24.85 0.03 2.07
CA LEU A 288 -24.57 1.46 2.11
C LEU A 288 -25.17 2.10 3.38
N ARG A 289 -24.87 3.38 3.60
CA ARG A 289 -25.54 4.20 4.62
C ARG A 289 -27.03 4.39 4.31
N ASP A 290 -27.81 4.64 5.36
CA ASP A 290 -29.20 5.11 5.24
C ASP A 290 -29.30 6.55 5.78
N GLY A 291 -29.75 7.50 4.96
CA GLY A 291 -29.97 8.90 5.36
C GLY A 291 -28.71 9.76 5.54
N ASP A 292 -28.76 10.67 6.54
CA ASP A 292 -27.73 11.68 6.85
C ASP A 292 -26.67 11.18 7.87
N ASP A 293 -26.59 9.87 8.13
CA ASP A 293 -25.63 9.34 9.11
C ASP A 293 -24.19 9.36 8.54
N ASP A 294 -23.24 9.83 9.36
CA ASP A 294 -21.81 9.92 9.00
C ASP A 294 -21.08 8.56 8.96
N VAL A 295 -21.83 7.44 9.11
CA VAL A 295 -21.28 6.07 9.13
C VAL A 295 -22.23 5.06 8.48
N VAL A 296 -21.69 3.95 7.95
CA VAL A 296 -22.50 2.82 7.46
C VAL A 296 -22.95 1.94 8.62
N LEU A 297 -22.01 1.54 9.49
CA LEU A 297 -22.29 0.67 10.63
C LEU A 297 -21.81 1.30 11.94
N ALA A 298 -22.76 1.73 12.78
CA ALA A 298 -22.47 2.10 14.16
C ALA A 298 -22.64 0.88 15.08
N MET A 299 -21.53 0.25 15.49
CA MET A 299 -21.59 -0.94 16.34
C MET A 299 -22.15 -0.62 17.73
N LYS A 300 -22.74 -1.63 18.38
CA LYS A 300 -23.19 -1.57 19.78
C LYS A 300 -22.30 -2.43 20.66
N ASP A 301 -22.19 -2.03 21.93
CA ASP A 301 -21.36 -2.75 22.89
C ASP A 301 -21.78 -4.23 23.01
N GLY A 302 -20.81 -5.14 22.88
CA GLY A 302 -21.02 -6.57 23.04
C GLY A 302 -21.83 -7.24 21.92
N VAL A 303 -22.00 -6.61 20.75
CA VAL A 303 -22.69 -7.20 19.60
C VAL A 303 -21.68 -7.76 18.59
N THR A 304 -21.92 -8.99 18.13
CA THR A 304 -21.14 -9.65 17.09
C THR A 304 -21.81 -9.47 15.73
N VAL A 305 -21.08 -8.98 14.74
CA VAL A 305 -21.56 -8.78 13.37
C VAL A 305 -20.68 -9.61 12.43
N MET A 306 -21.31 -10.47 11.63
CA MET A 306 -20.62 -11.41 10.74
C MET A 306 -21.14 -11.32 9.30
N GLY A 307 -20.23 -11.13 8.35
CA GLY A 307 -20.46 -11.24 6.91
C GLY A 307 -20.14 -12.64 6.38
N GLY A 308 -20.30 -12.87 5.07
CA GLY A 308 -19.92 -14.14 4.45
C GLY A 308 -21.03 -15.17 4.28
N PHE A 309 -22.29 -14.76 4.40
CA PHE A 309 -23.44 -15.68 4.26
C PHE A 309 -24.09 -15.58 2.88
N ILE A 310 -24.67 -16.67 2.39
CA ILE A 310 -25.49 -16.69 1.16
C ILE A 310 -26.92 -16.23 1.45
N GLY A 311 -27.41 -16.43 2.68
CA GLY A 311 -28.78 -16.14 3.07
C GLY A 311 -29.67 -17.38 3.21
N VAL A 312 -29.08 -18.56 3.42
CA VAL A 312 -29.81 -19.84 3.58
C VAL A 312 -29.29 -20.71 4.72
N GLU A 313 -28.23 -20.26 5.39
CA GLU A 313 -27.50 -21.01 6.41
C GLU A 313 -28.32 -21.25 7.66
N THR A 314 -28.05 -22.38 8.30
CA THR A 314 -28.66 -22.81 9.57
C THR A 314 -27.65 -22.87 10.72
N GLN A 315 -26.35 -22.76 10.41
CA GLN A 315 -25.23 -22.84 11.34
C GLN A 315 -24.14 -21.85 10.90
N ARG A 316 -23.39 -21.30 11.85
CA ARG A 316 -22.39 -20.24 11.59
C ARG A 316 -21.26 -20.76 10.70
N GLU A 317 -20.86 -22.00 10.91
CA GLU A 317 -19.73 -22.65 10.24
C GLU A 317 -19.99 -22.92 8.76
N GLN A 318 -21.23 -22.70 8.29
CA GLN A 318 -21.59 -22.77 6.87
C GLN A 318 -21.21 -21.51 6.09
N ARG A 319 -20.90 -20.41 6.79
CA ARG A 319 -20.50 -19.15 6.17
C ARG A 319 -19.12 -19.28 5.55
N ASP A 320 -18.90 -18.52 4.49
CA ASP A 320 -17.65 -18.49 3.77
C ASP A 320 -17.35 -17.05 3.28
N PRO A 321 -16.64 -16.24 4.07
CA PRO A 321 -16.48 -14.79 3.84
C PRO A 321 -15.68 -14.43 2.60
N SER A 322 -14.89 -15.35 2.08
CA SER A 322 -14.08 -15.07 0.89
C SER A 322 -14.78 -15.37 -0.41
N ILE A 323 -15.80 -16.23 -0.38
CA ILE A 323 -16.65 -16.50 -1.54
C ILE A 323 -17.88 -15.58 -1.53
N HIS A 324 -18.47 -15.39 -0.35
CA HIS A 324 -19.74 -14.66 -0.19
C HIS A 324 -19.47 -13.27 0.37
N THR A 325 -18.81 -12.44 -0.42
CA THR A 325 -18.36 -11.11 0.02
C THR A 325 -19.51 -10.26 0.53
N THR A 326 -19.36 -9.78 1.76
CA THR A 326 -20.25 -8.78 2.37
C THR A 326 -19.47 -7.48 2.52
N THR A 327 -19.92 -6.44 1.81
CA THR A 327 -19.23 -5.15 1.77
C THR A 327 -20.01 -4.09 2.54
N LEU A 328 -19.33 -3.40 3.44
CA LEU A 328 -19.77 -2.12 4.00
C LEU A 328 -19.07 -1.02 3.18
N ASP A 329 -19.83 -0.28 2.41
CA ASP A 329 -19.30 0.70 1.46
C ASP A 329 -19.75 2.12 1.82
N GLY A 330 -18.78 2.97 2.11
CA GLY A 330 -18.96 4.38 2.44
C GLY A 330 -19.29 5.28 1.24
N GLY A 331 -19.09 4.79 0.01
CA GLY A 331 -19.41 5.51 -1.23
C GLY A 331 -18.64 6.82 -1.44
N GLY A 332 -17.53 7.02 -0.74
CA GLY A 332 -16.74 8.26 -0.76
C GLY A 332 -17.35 9.41 0.05
N MET A 333 -18.37 9.15 0.88
CA MET A 333 -19.18 10.21 1.50
C MET A 333 -19.43 10.06 3.00
N VAL A 334 -18.90 9.03 3.63
CA VAL A 334 -18.96 8.86 5.08
C VAL A 334 -17.62 9.23 5.69
N GLU A 335 -17.68 9.83 6.88
CA GLU A 335 -16.47 10.16 7.65
C GLU A 335 -15.78 8.88 8.13
N SER A 336 -16.55 7.86 8.54
CA SER A 336 -16.02 6.53 8.83
C SER A 336 -17.02 5.46 8.39
N VAL A 337 -16.59 4.41 7.68
CA VAL A 337 -17.52 3.33 7.28
C VAL A 337 -18.08 2.61 8.51
N VAL A 338 -17.23 2.28 9.48
CA VAL A 338 -17.61 1.61 10.72
C VAL A 338 -17.21 2.44 11.93
N ARG A 339 -18.13 2.57 12.88
CA ARG A 339 -17.81 3.06 14.24
C ARG A 339 -17.75 1.89 15.20
N GLY A 340 -16.56 1.61 15.71
CA GLY A 340 -16.31 0.53 16.67
C GLY A 340 -16.94 0.80 18.04
N ALA A 341 -17.17 -0.26 18.80
CA ALA A 341 -17.78 -0.20 20.13
C ALA A 341 -17.11 -1.18 21.11
N THR A 342 -17.39 -1.02 22.40
CA THR A 342 -16.75 -1.82 23.46
C THR A 342 -17.23 -3.26 23.38
N ARG A 343 -16.30 -4.23 23.28
CA ARG A 343 -16.58 -5.67 23.19
C ARG A 343 -17.36 -6.08 21.94
N ALA A 344 -17.35 -5.22 20.92
CA ALA A 344 -17.99 -5.53 19.65
C ALA A 344 -17.05 -6.38 18.78
N VAL A 345 -17.62 -7.25 17.96
CA VAL A 345 -16.86 -8.12 17.04
C VAL A 345 -17.32 -7.84 15.61
N LEU A 346 -16.38 -7.46 14.74
CA LEU A 346 -16.58 -7.34 13.30
C LEU A 346 -15.82 -8.46 12.59
N ASP A 347 -16.52 -9.30 11.84
CA ASP A 347 -15.94 -10.52 11.27
C ASP A 347 -16.37 -10.81 9.83
N GLY A 348 -15.42 -10.89 8.90
CA GLY A 348 -15.70 -11.32 7.52
C GLY A 348 -16.32 -10.24 6.63
N PHE A 349 -15.95 -8.97 6.81
CA PHE A 349 -16.44 -7.86 5.99
C PHE A 349 -15.35 -7.25 5.12
N VAL A 350 -15.73 -6.78 3.95
CA VAL A 350 -14.98 -5.74 3.21
C VAL A 350 -15.46 -4.38 3.70
N VAL A 351 -14.54 -3.49 4.08
CA VAL A 351 -14.79 -2.12 4.53
C VAL A 351 -14.07 -1.17 3.58
N THR A 352 -14.83 -0.38 2.81
CA THR A 352 -14.29 0.45 1.72
C THR A 352 -15.05 1.75 1.55
N GLY A 353 -14.47 2.70 0.79
CA GLY A 353 -15.14 3.93 0.39
C GLY A 353 -15.31 4.96 1.51
N GLY A 354 -14.59 4.84 2.61
CA GLY A 354 -14.55 5.85 3.68
C GLY A 354 -13.65 7.03 3.34
N VAL A 355 -14.10 8.26 3.60
CA VAL A 355 -13.32 9.49 3.37
C VAL A 355 -13.48 10.40 4.59
N ALA A 356 -12.60 10.23 5.57
CA ALA A 356 -12.60 11.02 6.80
C ALA A 356 -11.93 12.38 6.58
N SER A 357 -12.55 13.47 7.02
CA SER A 357 -11.87 14.77 7.13
C SER A 357 -10.86 14.84 8.29
N ALA A 358 -10.83 13.82 9.14
CA ALA A 358 -9.90 13.75 10.26
C ALA A 358 -9.30 12.34 10.37
N ALA A 359 -10.04 11.38 10.95
CA ALA A 359 -9.48 10.07 11.23
C ALA A 359 -10.45 8.89 11.02
N GLY A 360 -9.88 7.72 10.72
CA GLY A 360 -10.62 6.46 10.67
C GLY A 360 -11.53 6.35 9.46
N GLY A 361 -10.99 6.52 8.24
CA GLY A 361 -11.78 6.46 7.01
C GLY A 361 -12.57 5.15 6.91
N GLY A 362 -11.89 4.01 7.05
CA GLY A 362 -12.56 2.72 7.13
C GLY A 362 -13.26 2.54 8.48
N ILE A 363 -12.47 2.48 9.56
CA ILE A 363 -12.98 2.20 10.91
C ILE A 363 -12.47 3.25 11.88
N TYR A 364 -13.39 3.81 12.67
CA TYR A 364 -13.08 4.71 13.77
C TYR A 364 -13.52 4.12 15.11
N ALA A 365 -12.62 4.07 16.09
CA ALA A 365 -12.94 3.72 17.47
C ALA A 365 -12.17 4.56 18.48
N ALA A 366 -12.84 5.07 19.51
CA ALA A 366 -12.18 5.80 20.59
C ALA A 366 -12.82 5.45 21.93
N ASP A 367 -12.00 5.38 22.98
CA ASP A 367 -12.43 5.06 24.36
C ASP A 367 -13.19 3.71 24.44
N VAL A 368 -12.73 2.71 23.66
CA VAL A 368 -13.32 1.37 23.60
C VAL A 368 -12.46 0.33 24.32
N SER A 369 -13.09 -0.71 24.86
CA SER A 369 -12.39 -1.86 25.45
C SER A 369 -12.83 -3.14 24.76
N GLY A 370 -11.90 -3.99 24.33
CA GLY A 370 -12.21 -5.31 23.78
C GLY A 370 -12.80 -5.32 22.35
N LEU A 371 -12.52 -4.32 21.53
CA LEU A 371 -12.94 -4.35 20.12
C LEU A 371 -12.17 -5.44 19.37
N THR A 372 -12.89 -6.33 18.68
CA THR A 372 -12.30 -7.39 17.86
C THR A 372 -12.63 -7.18 16.38
N ILE A 373 -11.60 -7.17 15.54
CA ILE A 373 -11.72 -7.12 14.08
C ILE A 373 -11.03 -8.37 13.53
N ARG A 374 -11.77 -9.26 12.86
CA ARG A 374 -11.15 -10.49 12.34
C ARG A 374 -11.62 -10.86 10.94
N ARG A 375 -10.73 -11.45 10.14
CA ARG A 375 -11.01 -11.84 8.75
C ARG A 375 -11.67 -10.74 7.91
N CYS A 376 -11.34 -9.49 8.19
CA CYS A 376 -11.87 -8.35 7.45
C CYS A 376 -10.86 -7.89 6.39
N VAL A 377 -11.36 -7.30 5.31
CA VAL A 377 -10.57 -6.58 4.31
C VAL A 377 -10.92 -5.11 4.43
N ILE A 378 -9.98 -4.29 4.87
CA ILE A 378 -10.14 -2.84 5.01
C ILE A 378 -9.32 -2.22 3.90
N GLU A 379 -9.98 -1.70 2.88
CA GLU A 379 -9.29 -1.28 1.66
C GLU A 379 -9.82 0.03 1.08
N ASN A 380 -8.93 0.75 0.39
CA ASN A 380 -9.25 1.97 -0.35
C ASN A 380 -10.00 3.02 0.48
N ASN A 381 -9.66 3.13 1.77
CA ASN A 381 -10.20 4.17 2.63
C ASN A 381 -9.19 5.31 2.79
N HIS A 382 -9.71 6.52 2.90
CA HIS A 382 -8.92 7.74 3.00
C HIS A 382 -9.25 8.51 4.28
N ALA A 383 -8.22 9.06 4.91
CA ALA A 383 -8.36 10.06 5.97
C ALA A 383 -7.44 11.26 5.69
N GLU A 384 -7.96 12.48 5.85
CA GLU A 384 -7.15 13.70 5.68
C GLU A 384 -6.09 13.87 6.77
N GLU A 385 -6.21 13.20 7.93
CA GLU A 385 -5.19 13.26 9.00
C GLU A 385 -4.64 11.88 9.40
N ARG A 386 -5.44 10.97 9.98
CA ARG A 386 -4.91 9.74 10.64
C ARG A 386 -5.74 8.48 10.38
N GLY A 387 -5.10 7.33 10.20
CA GLY A 387 -5.79 6.04 10.16
C GLY A 387 -6.73 5.92 8.97
N GLY A 388 -6.18 5.92 7.74
CA GLY A 388 -6.96 5.77 6.52
C GLY A 388 -7.85 4.53 6.58
N GLY A 389 -7.26 3.38 6.91
CA GLY A 389 -8.01 2.13 7.14
C GLY A 389 -8.65 2.07 8.53
N LEU A 390 -7.86 2.22 9.59
CA LEU A 390 -8.32 2.13 10.98
C LEU A 390 -7.71 3.22 11.87
N PHE A 391 -8.54 3.87 12.67
CA PHE A 391 -8.11 4.73 13.75
C PHE A 391 -8.64 4.22 15.09
N VAL A 392 -7.74 4.01 16.06
CA VAL A 392 -8.09 3.64 17.43
C VAL A 392 -7.38 4.53 18.44
N ALA A 393 -8.13 5.09 19.41
CA ALA A 393 -7.57 5.88 20.51
C ALA A 393 -8.08 5.44 21.89
N ASN A 394 -7.20 5.49 22.90
CA ASN A 394 -7.46 5.17 24.30
C ASN A 394 -8.11 3.78 24.50
N ALA A 395 -7.73 2.80 23.68
CA ALA A 395 -8.35 1.48 23.73
C ALA A 395 -7.53 0.46 24.51
N THR A 396 -8.22 -0.45 25.19
CA THR A 396 -7.59 -1.60 25.87
C THR A 396 -8.10 -2.89 25.26
N GLY A 397 -7.21 -3.78 24.84
CA GLY A 397 -7.59 -5.09 24.31
C GLY A 397 -8.18 -5.00 22.91
N LEU A 398 -7.61 -4.15 22.04
CA LEU A 398 -7.90 -4.23 20.61
C LEU A 398 -7.29 -5.51 20.05
N PHE A 399 -8.10 -6.37 19.44
CA PHE A 399 -7.63 -7.60 18.82
C PHE A 399 -7.92 -7.60 17.32
N ILE A 400 -6.88 -7.72 16.51
CA ILE A 400 -6.97 -7.78 15.05
C ILE A 400 -6.36 -9.09 14.58
N ASP A 401 -7.18 -9.93 13.94
CA ASP A 401 -6.76 -11.29 13.55
C ASP A 401 -7.11 -11.60 12.09
N GLY A 402 -6.16 -12.17 11.36
CA GLY A 402 -6.40 -12.68 10.00
C GLY A 402 -6.95 -11.63 9.02
N SER A 403 -6.71 -10.35 9.26
CA SER A 403 -7.32 -9.24 8.51
C SER A 403 -6.32 -8.58 7.56
N ARG A 404 -6.82 -8.00 6.48
CA ARG A 404 -6.03 -7.34 5.45
C ARG A 404 -6.33 -5.84 5.40
N PHE A 405 -5.29 -5.01 5.41
CA PHE A 405 -5.35 -3.57 5.23
C PHE A 405 -4.62 -3.22 3.94
N ALA A 406 -5.34 -2.81 2.89
CA ALA A 406 -4.77 -2.64 1.57
C ALA A 406 -5.13 -1.30 0.91
N GLY A 407 -4.14 -0.56 0.41
CA GLY A 407 -4.39 0.65 -0.37
C GLY A 407 -5.08 1.78 0.40
N ASN A 408 -5.00 1.78 1.74
CA ASN A 408 -5.55 2.86 2.54
C ASN A 408 -4.56 4.02 2.63
N ASP A 409 -5.10 5.24 2.74
CA ASP A 409 -4.32 6.47 2.66
C ASP A 409 -4.63 7.42 3.82
N ALA A 410 -3.58 7.96 4.45
CA ALA A 410 -3.66 9.02 5.44
C ALA A 410 -2.86 10.24 4.96
N ALA A 411 -3.55 11.22 4.40
CA ALA A 411 -2.95 12.34 3.68
C ALA A 411 -2.84 13.61 4.52
N ASP A 412 -2.20 13.55 5.71
CA ASP A 412 -1.95 14.76 6.52
C ASP A 412 -1.21 15.82 5.68
N THR A 413 -1.98 16.77 5.17
CA THR A 413 -1.50 17.82 4.26
C THR A 413 -0.51 18.77 4.94
N SER A 414 -0.42 18.74 6.26
CA SER A 414 0.56 19.50 7.02
C SER A 414 1.95 18.84 7.01
N GLY A 415 2.03 17.53 6.74
CA GLY A 415 3.26 16.73 6.80
C GLY A 415 3.99 16.84 8.14
N SER A 416 3.26 17.23 9.20
CA SER A 416 3.84 17.64 10.48
C SER A 416 3.41 16.77 11.63
N ASN A 417 2.43 15.90 11.41
CA ASN A 417 1.93 14.98 12.40
C ASN A 417 2.61 13.62 12.25
N PRO A 418 3.53 13.27 13.18
CA PRO A 418 4.35 12.07 13.10
C PRO A 418 3.53 10.74 13.25
N SER A 419 2.27 10.84 13.71
CA SER A 419 1.38 9.71 14.05
C SER A 419 0.38 9.29 12.96
N SER A 420 0.57 9.70 11.70
CA SER A 420 -0.39 9.49 10.61
C SER A 420 -0.18 8.11 9.97
N GLY A 421 -1.01 7.12 10.30
CA GLY A 421 -0.92 5.76 9.76
C GLY A 421 -1.86 5.53 8.59
N GLY A 422 -1.34 5.09 7.44
CA GLY A 422 -2.16 4.83 6.24
C GLY A 422 -3.10 3.65 6.43
N GLY A 423 -2.53 2.50 6.78
CA GLY A 423 -3.30 1.30 7.14
C GLY A 423 -4.00 1.46 8.48
N MET A 424 -3.25 1.78 9.55
CA MET A 424 -3.81 1.97 10.88
C MET A 424 -3.05 2.99 11.75
N THR A 425 -3.78 3.72 12.59
CA THR A 425 -3.24 4.58 13.66
C THR A 425 -3.78 4.11 15.02
N LEU A 426 -2.88 3.89 15.98
CA LEU A 426 -3.16 3.46 17.34
C LEU A 426 -2.59 4.49 18.34
N ILE A 427 -3.44 5.07 19.18
CA ILE A 427 -3.05 6.09 20.16
C ILE A 427 -3.41 5.62 21.57
N ASP A 428 -2.46 5.64 22.50
CA ASP A 428 -2.61 5.23 23.89
C ASP A 428 -3.35 3.88 24.01
N THR A 429 -3.04 2.96 23.10
CA THR A 429 -3.81 1.73 22.87
C THR A 429 -2.98 0.49 23.16
N ARG A 430 -3.60 -0.50 23.81
CA ARG A 430 -3.07 -1.86 23.92
C ARG A 430 -3.68 -2.76 22.85
N ALA A 431 -2.88 -3.22 21.90
CA ALA A 431 -3.35 -3.98 20.75
C ALA A 431 -2.53 -5.25 20.47
N LEU A 432 -3.21 -6.29 20.00
CA LEU A 432 -2.60 -7.47 19.38
C LEU A 432 -3.05 -7.54 17.91
N VAL A 433 -2.08 -7.50 17.01
CA VAL A 433 -2.27 -7.64 15.56
C VAL A 433 -1.61 -8.94 15.13
N GLN A 434 -2.41 -9.93 14.73
CA GLN A 434 -1.91 -11.28 14.44
C GLN A 434 -2.41 -11.81 13.09
N GLY A 435 -1.55 -12.52 12.37
CA GLY A 435 -1.95 -13.19 11.12
C GLY A 435 -2.42 -12.23 10.04
N CYS A 436 -2.07 -10.95 10.15
CA CYS A 436 -2.60 -9.88 9.30
C CYS A 436 -1.70 -9.61 8.09
N VAL A 437 -2.25 -8.89 7.12
CA VAL A 437 -1.51 -8.35 5.98
C VAL A 437 -1.76 -6.85 5.89
N LEU A 438 -0.72 -6.03 6.01
CA LEU A 438 -0.76 -4.58 5.82
C LEU A 438 0.06 -4.26 4.57
N GLU A 439 -0.60 -3.92 3.47
CA GLU A 439 0.09 -3.72 2.20
C GLU A 439 -0.35 -2.53 1.39
N ALA A 440 0.59 -1.94 0.64
CA ALA A 440 0.33 -0.83 -0.27
C ALA A 440 -0.39 0.37 0.38
N ASN A 441 -0.28 0.53 1.70
CA ASN A 441 -0.88 1.66 2.40
C ASN A 441 0.07 2.85 2.37
N THR A 442 -0.50 4.05 2.32
CA THR A 442 0.23 5.30 2.17
C THR A 442 -0.04 6.25 3.33
N ALA A 443 1.01 6.88 3.84
CA ALA A 443 0.90 7.92 4.85
C ALA A 443 1.71 9.15 4.46
N ASN A 444 1.25 10.33 4.87
CA ASN A 444 2.03 11.56 4.85
C ASN A 444 2.35 11.96 6.29
N GLY A 445 3.53 11.62 6.81
CA GLY A 445 3.93 11.98 8.16
C GLY A 445 3.88 10.86 9.20
N GLY A 446 3.55 9.61 8.92
CA GLY A 446 3.69 8.51 9.89
C GLY A 446 4.02 7.18 9.21
N GLY A 447 3.69 6.04 9.82
CA GLY A 447 3.93 4.73 9.21
C GLY A 447 2.91 4.42 8.11
N GLY A 448 3.35 4.19 6.87
CA GLY A 448 2.46 3.85 5.76
C GLY A 448 1.52 2.69 6.11
N GLY A 449 2.05 1.64 6.74
CA GLY A 449 1.26 0.52 7.27
C GLY A 449 0.61 0.84 8.62
N MET A 450 1.40 1.18 9.62
CA MET A 450 0.95 1.33 11.01
C MET A 450 1.64 2.49 11.73
N SER A 451 0.88 3.26 12.51
CA SER A 451 1.42 4.28 13.41
C SER A 451 0.97 4.04 14.85
N ILE A 452 1.90 4.14 15.79
CA ILE A 452 1.70 3.92 17.23
C ILE A 452 2.13 5.17 17.99
N GLU A 453 1.23 5.77 18.75
CA GLU A 453 1.51 6.91 19.63
C GLU A 453 1.12 6.53 21.07
N GLY A 454 2.11 6.21 21.90
CA GLY A 454 1.88 5.64 23.23
C GLY A 454 1.26 4.23 23.18
N GLY A 455 0.97 3.67 24.36
CA GLY A 455 0.43 2.32 24.48
C GLY A 455 1.44 1.20 24.20
N ALA A 456 0.93 -0.03 24.01
CA ALA A 456 1.75 -1.23 23.78
C ALA A 456 1.12 -2.12 22.71
N VAL A 457 1.87 -2.40 21.65
CA VAL A 457 1.37 -3.12 20.48
C VAL A 457 2.24 -4.35 20.22
N VAL A 458 1.58 -5.50 20.09
CA VAL A 458 2.22 -6.76 19.69
C VAL A 458 1.76 -7.10 18.28
N VAL A 459 2.71 -7.32 17.39
CA VAL A 459 2.49 -7.73 16.00
C VAL A 459 3.11 -9.10 15.79
N SER A 460 2.29 -10.08 15.42
CA SER A 460 2.66 -11.49 15.35
C SER A 460 2.24 -12.11 14.03
N GLN A 461 3.09 -12.94 13.41
CA GLN A 461 2.72 -13.70 12.19
C GLN A 461 2.12 -12.82 11.09
N THR A 462 2.58 -11.58 10.98
CA THR A 462 1.96 -10.54 10.16
C THR A 462 2.94 -10.14 9.05
N THR A 463 2.39 -9.88 7.86
CA THR A 463 3.15 -9.32 6.73
C THR A 463 2.86 -7.84 6.60
N ILE A 464 3.90 -7.01 6.61
CA ILE A 464 3.81 -5.57 6.36
C ILE A 464 4.65 -5.25 5.13
N ALA A 465 4.00 -5.07 3.98
CA ALA A 465 4.69 -5.05 2.69
C ALA A 465 4.32 -3.89 1.75
N GLY A 466 5.30 -3.27 1.11
CA GLY A 466 5.03 -2.27 0.08
C GLY A 466 4.32 -1.01 0.59
N ASN A 467 4.47 -0.67 1.87
CA ASN A 467 3.87 0.53 2.43
C ASN A 467 4.81 1.72 2.24
N HIS A 468 4.21 2.88 1.99
CA HIS A 468 4.91 4.07 1.55
C HIS A 468 4.61 5.26 2.46
N GLU A 469 5.66 5.99 2.82
CA GLU A 469 5.56 7.31 3.45
C GLU A 469 5.96 8.37 2.42
N LEU A 470 5.10 9.38 2.23
CA LEU A 470 5.29 10.46 1.24
C LEU A 470 5.76 11.79 1.85
N GLY A 471 5.74 11.89 3.17
CA GLY A 471 6.19 13.06 3.92
C GLY A 471 7.70 13.10 4.10
N ALA A 472 8.16 14.08 4.87
CA ALA A 472 9.58 14.44 4.96
C ALA A 472 10.20 14.13 6.33
N LEU A 473 9.53 13.37 7.21
CA LEU A 473 9.92 13.23 8.62
C LEU A 473 9.64 11.85 9.26
N SER A 474 9.20 10.82 8.51
CA SER A 474 8.62 9.60 9.11
C SER A 474 9.02 8.26 8.47
N GLY A 475 8.54 7.15 9.08
CA GLY A 475 8.92 5.76 8.76
C GLY A 475 8.03 5.08 7.72
N GLY A 476 8.59 4.14 6.95
CA GLY A 476 7.91 3.56 5.78
C GLY A 476 6.83 2.54 6.13
N ALA A 477 7.12 1.56 6.97
CA ALA A 477 6.16 0.52 7.35
C ALA A 477 5.46 0.83 8.68
N VAL A 478 6.26 1.04 9.74
CA VAL A 478 5.77 1.27 11.11
C VAL A 478 6.43 2.50 11.72
N ALA A 479 5.62 3.39 12.30
CA ALA A 479 6.10 4.51 13.11
C ALA A 479 5.68 4.33 14.57
N VAL A 480 6.60 4.55 15.51
CA VAL A 480 6.39 4.42 16.96
C VAL A 480 6.81 5.69 17.67
N GLU A 481 5.92 6.28 18.45
CA GLU A 481 6.15 7.46 19.27
C GLU A 481 5.78 7.17 20.71
N HIS A 482 6.77 7.15 21.61
CA HIS A 482 6.57 7.02 23.05
C HIS A 482 5.79 5.76 23.51
N GLY A 483 5.64 4.77 22.64
CA GLY A 483 4.97 3.49 22.90
C GLY A 483 5.91 2.29 22.74
N ASP A 484 5.40 1.10 23.09
CA ASP A 484 6.16 -0.15 23.00
C ASP A 484 5.68 -1.00 21.81
N LEU A 485 6.62 -1.50 21.01
CA LEU A 485 6.35 -2.38 19.88
C LEU A 485 7.09 -3.72 20.03
N ILE A 486 6.34 -4.82 19.99
CA ILE A 486 6.91 -6.17 19.86
C ILE A 486 6.53 -6.72 18.49
N LEU A 487 7.53 -6.98 17.66
CA LEU A 487 7.41 -7.70 16.40
C LEU A 487 7.89 -9.12 16.61
N ALA A 488 6.99 -10.09 16.45
CA ALA A 488 7.31 -11.51 16.59
C ALA A 488 6.95 -12.26 15.30
N ARG A 489 7.89 -13.04 14.77
CA ARG A 489 7.66 -13.94 13.62
C ARG A 489 6.90 -13.27 12.48
N SER A 490 7.33 -12.07 12.11
CA SER A 490 6.64 -11.23 11.14
C SER A 490 7.58 -10.82 10.02
N GLU A 491 7.01 -10.44 8.88
CA GLU A 491 7.75 -10.04 7.69
C GLU A 491 7.52 -8.55 7.40
N LEU A 492 8.59 -7.78 7.31
CA LEU A 492 8.56 -6.38 6.85
C LEU A 492 9.36 -6.29 5.56
N ARG A 493 8.69 -6.05 4.43
CA ARG A 493 9.37 -6.02 3.13
C ARG A 493 8.93 -4.93 2.17
N LEU A 494 9.84 -4.48 1.31
CA LEU A 494 9.53 -3.54 0.22
C LEU A 494 8.92 -2.22 0.71
N ASN A 495 9.09 -1.86 1.99
CA ASN A 495 8.54 -0.62 2.52
C ASN A 495 9.51 0.53 2.25
N ASN A 496 8.96 1.72 2.03
CA ASN A 496 9.72 2.91 1.70
C ASN A 496 9.37 4.05 2.65
N GLY A 497 10.37 4.65 3.29
CA GLY A 497 10.19 5.79 4.19
C GLY A 497 11.23 6.89 4.04
N PHE A 498 11.01 8.03 4.69
CA PHE A 498 12.01 9.08 4.78
C PHE A 498 13.13 8.71 5.77
N GLU A 499 12.76 8.48 7.03
CA GLU A 499 13.62 7.97 8.12
C GLU A 499 13.00 6.69 8.67
N GLY A 500 13.69 5.56 8.63
CA GLY A 500 13.10 4.30 9.10
C GLY A 500 12.31 3.56 8.03
N GLY A 501 12.98 2.97 7.03
CA GLY A 501 12.33 2.32 5.87
C GLY A 501 11.33 1.24 6.30
N ALA A 502 11.75 0.34 7.20
CA ALA A 502 10.83 -0.58 7.86
C ALA A 502 10.22 0.06 9.12
N ILE A 503 11.05 0.58 10.04
CA ILE A 503 10.59 1.09 11.34
C ILE A 503 11.22 2.45 11.66
N ARG A 504 10.41 3.40 12.11
CA ARG A 504 10.88 4.61 12.82
C ARG A 504 10.39 4.57 14.26
N SER A 505 11.26 4.89 15.21
CA SER A 505 10.89 4.95 16.63
C SER A 505 11.48 6.18 17.34
N GLU A 506 10.67 6.83 18.16
CA GLU A 506 11.05 7.93 19.03
C GLU A 506 10.56 7.70 20.48
N GLY A 507 11.49 7.33 21.37
CA GLY A 507 11.18 6.89 22.73
C GLY A 507 10.50 5.51 22.78
N GLY A 508 10.20 5.04 24.00
CA GLY A 508 9.65 3.69 24.21
C GLY A 508 10.67 2.58 23.94
N SER A 509 10.16 1.39 23.61
CA SER A 509 10.97 0.20 23.28
C SER A 509 10.49 -0.50 22.00
N VAL A 510 11.43 -1.10 21.27
CA VAL A 510 11.15 -1.91 20.09
C VAL A 510 11.87 -3.25 20.20
N SER A 511 11.13 -4.35 20.23
CA SER A 511 11.68 -5.71 20.23
C SER A 511 11.30 -6.46 18.95
N ILE A 512 12.28 -6.95 18.21
CA ILE A 512 12.14 -7.62 16.91
C ILE A 512 12.66 -9.05 17.05
N ARG A 513 11.75 -10.04 17.01
CA ARG A 513 12.05 -11.43 17.36
C ARG A 513 11.60 -12.40 16.27
N GLY A 514 12.55 -13.11 15.66
CA GLY A 514 12.21 -14.13 14.66
C GLY A 514 11.67 -13.55 13.35
N CYS A 515 12.01 -12.30 13.03
CA CYS A 515 11.44 -11.57 11.91
C CYS A 515 12.33 -11.61 10.66
N LEU A 516 11.69 -11.49 9.50
CA LEU A 516 12.37 -11.18 8.24
C LEU A 516 12.15 -9.70 7.92
N ILE A 517 13.23 -8.92 7.83
CA ILE A 517 13.19 -7.52 7.40
C ILE A 517 14.01 -7.41 6.12
N ALA A 518 13.33 -7.32 4.98
CA ALA A 518 13.95 -7.48 3.67
C ALA A 518 13.57 -6.39 2.68
N ASN A 519 14.53 -5.91 1.88
CA ASN A 519 14.26 -4.98 0.77
C ASN A 519 13.52 -3.68 1.19
N ASN A 520 13.71 -3.20 2.42
CA ASN A 520 13.15 -1.92 2.85
C ASN A 520 14.12 -0.78 2.52
N GLU A 521 13.59 0.36 2.11
CA GLU A 521 14.39 1.50 1.68
C GLU A 521 14.04 2.73 2.51
N SER A 522 15.06 3.47 2.95
CA SER A 522 14.88 4.84 3.41
C SER A 522 15.64 5.84 2.55
N SER A 523 15.03 6.99 2.29
CA SER A 523 15.66 8.05 1.51
C SER A 523 16.72 8.82 2.31
N GLU A 524 16.64 8.83 3.64
CA GLU A 524 17.66 9.38 4.54
C GLU A 524 18.42 8.29 5.31
N ALA A 525 17.93 7.86 6.48
CA ALA A 525 18.63 6.93 7.38
C ALA A 525 17.69 5.84 7.92
N GLY A 526 18.25 4.72 8.35
CA GLY A 526 17.49 3.65 9.00
C GLY A 526 16.64 2.79 8.08
N GLY A 527 17.17 2.26 6.98
CA GLY A 527 16.44 1.33 6.09
C GLY A 527 15.72 0.18 6.81
N VAL A 528 16.33 -0.37 7.86
CA VAL A 528 15.68 -1.29 8.81
C VAL A 528 15.01 -0.49 9.91
N ILE A 529 15.80 0.27 10.67
CA ILE A 529 15.27 1.07 11.78
C ILE A 529 16.01 2.39 11.98
N PHE A 530 15.23 3.44 12.21
CA PHE A 530 15.71 4.72 12.75
C PHE A 530 15.13 4.93 14.15
N ALA A 531 16.00 4.99 15.16
CA ALA A 531 15.62 5.06 16.57
C ALA A 531 16.19 6.32 17.25
N THR A 532 15.37 7.02 18.04
CA THR A 532 15.80 8.19 18.84
C THR A 532 15.33 8.03 20.28
N GLY A 533 16.26 7.89 21.23
CA GLY A 533 15.95 7.67 22.65
C GLY A 533 15.20 6.37 22.94
N THR A 534 15.22 5.41 22.00
CA THR A 534 14.52 4.12 22.07
C THR A 534 15.50 2.99 22.34
N ALA A 535 15.14 2.05 23.22
CA ALA A 535 15.86 0.78 23.35
C ALA A 535 15.38 -0.21 22.27
N VAL A 536 16.31 -0.73 21.46
CA VAL A 536 16.01 -1.66 20.37
C VAL A 536 16.67 -3.01 20.63
N GLU A 537 15.88 -4.07 20.63
CA GLU A 537 16.34 -5.45 20.73
C GLU A 537 16.00 -6.20 19.44
N ILE A 538 16.99 -6.82 18.81
CA ILE A 538 16.78 -7.66 17.63
C ILE A 538 17.35 -9.05 17.91
N SER A 539 16.48 -10.06 17.95
CA SER A 539 16.87 -11.45 18.21
C SER A 539 16.32 -12.43 17.19
N GLY A 540 17.13 -13.42 16.81
CA GLY A 540 16.69 -14.52 15.94
C GLY A 540 16.19 -14.06 14.56
N SER A 541 16.61 -12.91 14.04
CA SER A 541 16.00 -12.24 12.89
C SER A 541 16.95 -12.15 11.68
N THR A 542 16.39 -12.09 10.47
CA THR A 542 17.15 -11.92 9.22
C THR A 542 16.88 -10.55 8.63
N LEU A 543 17.94 -9.74 8.50
CA LEU A 543 17.95 -8.40 7.92
C LEU A 543 18.74 -8.43 6.60
N VAL A 544 18.08 -8.23 5.46
CA VAL A 544 18.70 -8.45 4.15
C VAL A 544 18.24 -7.46 3.07
N HIS A 545 19.14 -7.03 2.20
CA HIS A 545 18.83 -6.11 1.08
C HIS A 545 18.16 -4.79 1.49
N ASN A 546 18.29 -4.37 2.74
CA ASN A 546 17.76 -3.08 3.17
C ASN A 546 18.70 -1.96 2.71
N ALA A 547 18.11 -0.83 2.31
CA ALA A 547 18.81 0.33 1.79
C ALA A 547 18.51 1.56 2.64
N ALA A 548 19.51 2.44 2.74
CA ALA A 548 19.37 3.76 3.32
C ALA A 548 19.99 4.79 2.37
N GLY A 549 19.69 6.06 2.59
CA GLY A 549 20.21 7.17 1.80
C GLY A 549 21.74 7.21 1.73
N PRO A 550 22.32 7.93 0.75
CA PRO A 550 23.75 7.90 0.50
C PRO A 550 24.61 8.24 1.73
N ASN A 551 25.49 7.32 2.12
CA ASN A 551 26.37 7.38 3.30
C ASN A 551 25.69 7.22 4.67
N ASN A 552 24.40 6.86 4.71
CA ASN A 552 23.71 6.52 5.94
C ASN A 552 23.65 5.00 6.14
N ALA A 553 23.17 4.60 7.32
CA ALA A 553 23.12 3.21 7.72
C ALA A 553 21.69 2.68 7.83
N VAL A 554 21.52 1.37 7.67
CA VAL A 554 20.21 0.73 7.78
C VAL A 554 19.72 0.59 9.22
N ILE A 555 20.62 0.55 10.19
CA ILE A 555 20.30 0.65 11.63
C ILE A 555 20.94 1.93 12.16
N THR A 556 20.10 2.86 12.62
CA THR A 556 20.52 4.16 13.16
C THR A 556 19.91 4.37 14.53
N SER A 557 20.72 4.72 15.53
CA SER A 557 20.24 5.05 16.89
C SER A 557 20.88 6.33 17.44
N HIS A 558 20.04 7.22 17.97
CA HIS A 558 20.43 8.47 18.65
C HIS A 558 19.98 8.46 20.11
N GLY A 559 20.91 8.19 21.04
CA GLY A 559 20.62 8.26 22.48
C GLY A 559 19.88 7.07 23.07
N GLY A 560 19.77 5.96 22.35
CA GLY A 560 19.31 4.65 22.84
C GLY A 560 20.31 3.52 22.50
N THR A 561 20.10 2.33 23.06
CA THR A 561 20.89 1.13 22.79
C THR A 561 20.26 0.29 21.68
N VAL A 562 21.09 -0.40 20.90
CA VAL A 562 20.62 -1.42 19.95
C VAL A 562 21.40 -2.71 20.22
N SER A 563 20.68 -3.78 20.57
CA SER A 563 21.23 -5.14 20.67
C SER A 563 20.83 -5.97 19.45
N LEU A 564 21.77 -6.78 18.96
CA LEU A 564 21.55 -7.71 17.86
C LEU A 564 22.15 -9.08 18.23
N VAL A 565 21.29 -10.07 18.44
CA VAL A 565 21.67 -11.41 18.91
C VAL A 565 21.04 -12.48 18.03
N ASN A 566 21.73 -13.60 17.82
CA ASN A 566 21.21 -14.76 17.06
C ASN A 566 20.69 -14.40 15.66
N SER A 567 21.21 -13.35 15.05
CA SER A 567 20.62 -12.72 13.86
C SER A 567 21.56 -12.73 12.67
N ILE A 568 20.99 -12.63 11.46
CA ILE A 568 21.74 -12.50 10.21
C ILE A 568 21.49 -11.10 9.65
N ALA A 569 22.53 -10.31 9.45
CA ALA A 569 22.47 -9.04 8.75
C ALA A 569 23.42 -9.05 7.55
N TRP A 570 22.87 -9.21 6.35
CA TRP A 570 23.65 -9.49 5.14
C TRP A 570 23.17 -8.71 3.92
N ASP A 571 24.10 -8.28 3.06
CA ASP A 571 23.83 -7.56 1.80
C ASP A 571 22.91 -6.34 1.97
N ASN A 572 23.12 -5.59 3.05
CA ASN A 572 22.47 -4.31 3.28
C ASN A 572 23.39 -3.15 2.85
N ALA A 573 22.82 -1.95 2.72
CA ALA A 573 23.62 -0.71 2.85
C ALA A 573 24.34 -0.68 4.23
N PRO A 574 25.29 0.25 4.49
CA PRO A 574 26.11 0.23 5.71
C PRO A 574 25.29 -0.09 6.96
N LEU A 575 25.75 -1.04 7.78
CA LEU A 575 24.83 -1.66 8.74
C LEU A 575 24.50 -0.72 9.90
N PHE A 576 25.52 -0.06 10.46
CA PHE A 576 25.40 0.80 11.64
C PHE A 576 25.88 2.23 11.39
N ALA A 577 25.14 3.22 11.91
CA ALA A 577 25.52 4.62 11.85
C ALA A 577 26.66 4.94 12.83
N ASP A 578 27.49 5.95 12.52
CA ASP A 578 28.58 6.38 13.39
C ASP A 578 28.07 7.02 14.70
N GLY A 579 28.61 6.62 15.86
CA GLY A 579 28.32 7.26 17.15
C GLY A 579 27.17 6.67 17.98
N GLY A 580 26.49 5.63 17.48
CA GLY A 580 25.49 4.88 18.24
C GLY A 580 26.09 3.85 19.21
N ALA A 581 25.29 3.41 20.20
CA ALA A 581 25.63 2.34 21.14
C ALA A 581 25.06 1.00 20.66
N TYR A 582 25.91 0.18 20.04
CA TYR A 582 25.52 -1.11 19.45
C TYR A 582 26.19 -2.26 20.21
N ALA A 583 25.39 -3.22 20.66
CA ALA A 583 25.84 -4.50 21.20
C ALA A 583 25.48 -5.60 20.21
N VAL A 584 26.45 -6.41 19.78
CA VAL A 584 26.22 -7.47 18.81
C VAL A 584 26.95 -8.74 19.24
N SER A 585 26.21 -9.83 19.36
CA SER A 585 26.72 -11.15 19.76
C SER A 585 26.04 -12.25 18.95
N TYR A 586 26.70 -13.42 18.82
CA TYR A 586 26.18 -14.61 18.13
C TYR A 586 25.42 -14.29 16.83
N SER A 587 26.02 -13.52 15.93
CA SER A 587 25.32 -13.00 14.75
C SER A 587 26.22 -13.03 13.51
N ALA A 588 25.61 -13.11 12.34
CA ALA A 588 26.31 -13.10 11.05
C ALA A 588 26.21 -11.72 10.39
N LEU A 589 27.35 -11.04 10.23
CA LEU A 589 27.43 -9.66 9.74
C LEU A 589 28.44 -9.53 8.60
N GLN A 590 28.10 -8.78 7.56
CA GLN A 590 29.02 -8.45 6.47
C GLN A 590 30.07 -7.39 6.87
N GLU A 591 29.76 -6.51 7.82
CA GLU A 591 30.65 -5.45 8.31
C GLU A 591 31.19 -5.77 9.73
N THR A 592 32.52 -5.82 9.90
CA THR A 592 33.15 -5.97 11.21
C THR A 592 33.86 -4.70 11.63
N ARG A 593 33.12 -3.77 12.25
CA ARG A 593 33.67 -2.54 12.83
C ARG A 593 34.47 -2.77 14.14
N GLY A 594 35.20 -3.88 14.25
CA GLY A 594 36.06 -4.16 15.40
C GLY A 594 35.32 -4.47 16.71
N PHE A 595 34.09 -5.00 16.63
CA PHE A 595 33.39 -5.57 17.79
C PHE A 595 34.27 -6.66 18.44
N ASN A 596 34.47 -6.56 19.76
CA ASN A 596 35.23 -7.54 20.55
C ASN A 596 34.22 -8.42 21.31
N ASP A 597 33.79 -9.51 20.69
CA ASP A 597 32.73 -10.40 21.21
C ASP A 597 33.28 -11.75 21.71
N GLY A 598 34.60 -11.89 21.82
CA GLY A 598 35.21 -13.17 22.17
C GLY A 598 35.24 -14.23 21.05
N GLY A 599 34.76 -13.93 19.83
CA GLY A 599 34.90 -14.76 18.62
C GLY A 599 33.65 -15.49 18.12
N ASN A 600 32.45 -15.04 18.48
CA ASN A 600 31.15 -15.63 18.14
C ASN A 600 30.44 -14.96 16.94
N LEU A 601 31.02 -13.92 16.33
CA LEU A 601 30.52 -13.30 15.10
C LEU A 601 30.95 -14.06 13.85
N ILE A 602 30.01 -14.27 12.94
CA ILE A 602 30.24 -14.90 11.64
C ILE A 602 30.38 -13.84 10.56
N THR A 603 31.50 -13.90 9.82
CA THR A 603 31.83 -12.97 8.72
C THR A 603 31.83 -13.64 7.35
N ALA A 604 31.55 -14.94 7.32
CA ALA A 604 31.33 -15.67 6.08
C ALA A 604 29.87 -15.52 5.65
N ALA A 605 29.63 -15.56 4.34
CA ALA A 605 28.28 -15.42 3.81
C ALA A 605 27.33 -16.50 4.37
N PRO A 606 26.07 -16.15 4.71
CA PRO A 606 25.10 -17.06 5.30
C PRO A 606 24.62 -18.15 4.33
N MET A 607 24.92 -18.03 3.03
CA MET A 607 24.55 -19.01 2.01
C MET A 607 23.04 -19.33 1.99
N PHE A 608 22.24 -18.32 1.67
CA PHE A 608 20.80 -18.47 1.43
C PHE A 608 20.50 -19.36 0.21
N VAL A 609 19.33 -20.00 0.20
CA VAL A 609 18.86 -20.90 -0.87
C VAL A 609 18.71 -20.17 -2.20
N ASP A 610 17.94 -19.07 -2.26
CA ASP A 610 17.79 -18.24 -3.48
C ASP A 610 17.47 -16.78 -3.13
N PRO A 611 18.48 -15.99 -2.71
CA PRO A 611 18.26 -14.61 -2.27
C PRO A 611 17.81 -13.68 -3.40
N ASN A 612 17.97 -14.05 -4.68
CA ASN A 612 17.47 -13.23 -5.81
C ASN A 612 15.94 -13.33 -5.99
N ARG A 613 15.31 -14.26 -5.29
CA ARG A 613 13.86 -14.46 -5.25
C ARG A 613 13.30 -14.35 -3.83
N ASP A 614 14.02 -13.65 -2.96
CA ASP A 614 13.66 -13.45 -1.55
C ASP A 614 13.50 -14.74 -0.70
N ASP A 615 14.12 -15.86 -1.11
CA ASP A 615 14.22 -17.07 -0.27
C ASP A 615 15.51 -17.04 0.56
N PHE A 616 15.35 -16.57 1.80
CA PHE A 616 16.43 -16.38 2.77
C PHE A 616 16.61 -17.56 3.75
N ARG A 617 16.05 -18.73 3.44
CA ARG A 617 16.36 -19.96 4.18
C ARG A 617 17.82 -20.36 3.99
N LEU A 618 18.40 -21.01 4.99
CA LEU A 618 19.80 -21.44 4.95
C LEU A 618 19.96 -22.67 4.05
N SER A 619 21.03 -22.69 3.24
CA SER A 619 21.44 -23.89 2.52
C SER A 619 22.29 -24.81 3.41
N GLN A 620 22.35 -26.11 3.10
CA GLN A 620 23.04 -27.14 3.91
C GLN A 620 24.51 -26.83 4.26
N ALA A 621 25.20 -26.03 3.44
CA ALA A 621 26.61 -25.69 3.66
C ALA A 621 26.79 -24.34 4.40
N SER A 622 25.70 -23.75 4.86
CA SER A 622 25.72 -22.46 5.54
C SER A 622 26.57 -22.50 6.80
N PRO A 623 27.40 -21.48 7.05
CA PRO A 623 28.11 -21.33 8.32
C PRO A 623 27.20 -20.91 9.48
N CYS A 624 25.94 -20.52 9.20
CA CYS A 624 24.98 -20.00 10.18
C CYS A 624 24.13 -21.11 10.83
N ILE A 625 24.36 -22.37 10.45
CA ILE A 625 23.69 -23.54 11.01
C ILE A 625 24.37 -23.94 12.32
N ASP A 626 23.59 -24.24 13.36
CA ASP A 626 24.00 -24.79 14.67
C ASP A 626 24.97 -23.91 15.48
N VAL A 627 24.88 -22.59 15.34
CA VAL A 627 25.85 -21.63 15.93
C VAL A 627 25.21 -20.49 16.72
N ALA A 628 23.88 -20.45 16.82
CA ALA A 628 23.19 -19.51 17.70
C ALA A 628 23.51 -19.79 19.18
N ASP A 629 23.39 -18.77 20.03
CA ASP A 629 23.34 -18.95 21.48
C ASP A 629 22.05 -19.70 21.84
N PRO A 630 22.14 -20.94 22.36
CA PRO A 630 20.96 -21.73 22.67
C PRO A 630 20.13 -21.18 23.85
N ARG A 631 20.68 -20.27 24.65
CA ARG A 631 19.97 -19.63 25.78
C ARG A 631 19.05 -18.51 25.30
N ALA A 632 19.44 -17.81 24.24
CA ALA A 632 18.68 -16.72 23.62
C ALA A 632 17.96 -17.16 22.33
N ALA A 633 17.87 -18.46 22.05
CA ALA A 633 17.22 -18.99 20.85
C ALA A 633 15.70 -19.15 21.07
N LEU A 634 14.91 -18.67 20.09
CA LEU A 634 13.46 -18.80 20.09
C LEU A 634 13.03 -20.28 20.01
N ALA A 635 11.85 -20.60 20.54
CA ALA A 635 11.32 -21.97 20.48
C ALA A 635 11.04 -22.44 19.04
N VAL A 636 10.58 -21.52 18.18
CA VAL A 636 10.21 -21.77 16.78
C VAL A 636 10.69 -20.66 15.87
N ASP A 637 10.92 -20.97 14.59
CA ASP A 637 11.31 -20.03 13.54
C ASP A 637 10.09 -19.34 12.89
N LEU A 638 10.33 -18.52 11.87
CA LEU A 638 9.28 -17.81 11.13
C LEU A 638 8.26 -18.77 10.49
N ASP A 639 8.73 -19.88 9.90
CA ASP A 639 7.92 -20.93 9.29
C ASP A 639 7.18 -21.82 10.31
N GLY A 640 7.49 -21.69 11.60
CA GLY A 640 6.93 -22.50 12.68
C GLY A 640 7.66 -23.82 12.94
N ASN A 641 8.84 -24.02 12.32
CA ASN A 641 9.73 -25.12 12.62
C ASN A 641 10.39 -24.93 14.00
N ARG A 642 10.73 -26.04 14.65
CA ARG A 642 11.41 -26.02 15.95
C ARG A 642 12.89 -25.77 15.79
N ARG A 643 13.44 -24.81 16.54
CA ARG A 643 14.87 -24.49 16.53
C ARG A 643 15.78 -25.43 17.35
N ARG A 644 15.21 -26.48 17.94
CA ARG A 644 15.88 -27.33 18.95
C ARG A 644 15.82 -28.82 18.65
N ASP A 645 15.35 -29.20 17.47
CA ASP A 645 15.15 -30.58 17.01
C ASP A 645 15.90 -30.85 15.67
N ASP A 646 17.22 -30.60 15.59
CA ASP A 646 18.02 -31.05 14.43
C ASP A 646 18.05 -32.60 14.35
N PRO A 647 17.51 -33.23 13.29
CA PRO A 647 17.53 -34.67 13.14
C PRO A 647 18.91 -35.19 12.74
N GLY A 648 19.86 -35.23 13.69
CA GLY A 648 21.20 -35.76 13.39
C GLY A 648 22.21 -35.85 14.53
N MET A 649 22.12 -35.04 15.58
CA MET A 649 23.17 -34.99 16.60
C MET A 649 22.84 -35.76 17.90
N PRO A 650 23.76 -36.59 18.42
CA PRO A 650 23.62 -37.17 19.75
C PRO A 650 23.84 -36.08 20.80
N ASN A 651 22.86 -35.89 21.69
CA ASN A 651 22.91 -35.04 22.87
C ASN A 651 24.26 -35.19 23.61
N LEU A 652 25.15 -34.19 23.47
CA LEU A 652 26.53 -34.21 23.99
C LEU A 652 26.61 -33.86 25.48
N GLY A 653 25.59 -34.15 26.29
CA GLY A 653 25.74 -34.33 27.74
C GLY A 653 26.24 -33.13 28.56
N VAL A 654 26.28 -31.92 28.00
CA VAL A 654 26.55 -30.65 28.70
C VAL A 654 25.78 -29.50 28.03
N GLY A 655 24.48 -29.37 28.32
CA GLY A 655 23.67 -28.17 28.03
C GLY A 655 23.21 -27.98 26.58
N MET A 656 21.88 -27.92 26.40
CA MET A 656 21.04 -27.44 25.28
C MET A 656 21.40 -27.83 23.81
N PRO A 657 20.42 -28.25 22.97
CA PRO A 657 20.65 -28.51 21.54
C PRO A 657 21.01 -27.23 20.77
N PRO A 658 21.84 -27.30 19.70
CA PRO A 658 22.20 -26.15 18.88
C PRO A 658 20.99 -25.64 18.07
N ALA A 659 21.00 -24.35 17.74
CA ALA A 659 19.98 -23.64 16.94
C ALA A 659 20.65 -22.78 15.85
N ASP A 660 19.91 -22.41 14.82
CA ASP A 660 20.42 -21.62 13.69
C ASP A 660 20.28 -20.11 13.89
N LEU A 661 21.17 -19.34 13.25
CA LEU A 661 21.05 -17.89 13.20
C LEU A 661 19.96 -17.43 12.23
N GLY A 662 19.35 -16.28 12.54
CA GLY A 662 18.39 -15.60 11.67
C GLY A 662 16.98 -16.15 11.78
N ALA A 663 16.07 -15.67 10.92
CA ALA A 663 14.63 -15.89 11.01
C ALA A 663 14.16 -17.34 10.78
N PHE A 664 14.98 -18.18 10.15
CA PHE A 664 14.63 -19.53 9.70
C PHE A 664 15.53 -20.59 10.34
N GLU A 665 14.94 -21.73 10.65
CA GLU A 665 15.65 -22.94 11.04
C GLU A 665 15.90 -23.82 9.81
N PHE A 666 17.09 -24.41 9.72
CA PHE A 666 17.43 -25.39 8.69
C PHE A 666 16.80 -26.74 9.00
N VAL A 667 15.78 -27.11 8.22
CA VAL A 667 15.07 -28.40 8.36
C VAL A 667 15.55 -29.50 7.40
N GLY A 668 16.74 -29.33 6.79
CA GLY A 668 17.22 -30.17 5.70
C GLY A 668 16.67 -29.73 4.32
N ASP A 669 17.29 -30.20 3.22
CA ASP A 669 16.83 -29.87 1.86
C ASP A 669 15.50 -30.62 1.57
N THR A 670 14.38 -29.97 1.84
CA THR A 670 13.01 -30.41 1.52
C THR A 670 12.38 -29.49 0.49
N THR A 671 13.17 -28.96 -0.45
CA THR A 671 12.69 -28.01 -1.45
C THR A 671 11.50 -28.56 -2.24
N LEU A 672 10.35 -27.89 -2.15
CA LEU A 672 9.18 -28.10 -2.99
C LEU A 672 8.85 -26.76 -3.63
N ARG A 673 8.70 -26.72 -4.95
CA ARG A 673 8.52 -25.48 -5.68
C ARG A 673 7.51 -25.63 -6.81
N LEU A 674 6.45 -24.83 -6.81
CA LEU A 674 5.51 -24.69 -7.91
C LEU A 674 6.15 -23.87 -9.03
N LEU A 675 6.05 -24.35 -10.26
CA LEU A 675 6.63 -23.71 -11.43
C LEU A 675 5.56 -23.15 -12.39
N THR A 676 4.40 -23.81 -12.49
CA THR A 676 3.29 -23.36 -13.35
C THR A 676 1.97 -23.94 -12.82
N PRO A 677 0.89 -23.14 -12.74
CA PRO A 677 0.85 -21.70 -12.98
C PRO A 677 1.52 -20.95 -11.83
N ASN A 678 2.24 -19.88 -12.13
CA ASN A 678 2.98 -19.10 -11.14
C ASN A 678 2.75 -17.59 -11.26
N GLY A 679 1.85 -17.16 -12.14
CA GLY A 679 1.48 -15.75 -12.29
C GLY A 679 1.17 -15.34 -13.73
N GLY A 680 0.02 -14.69 -13.94
CA GLY A 680 -0.36 -14.06 -15.21
C GLY A 680 -0.77 -15.03 -16.31
N GLU A 681 -0.77 -16.34 -16.08
CA GLU A 681 -1.33 -17.30 -17.03
C GLU A 681 -2.84 -17.11 -17.16
N VAL A 682 -3.37 -17.44 -18.34
CA VAL A 682 -4.81 -17.39 -18.64
C VAL A 682 -5.22 -18.75 -19.19
N TRP A 683 -6.06 -19.47 -18.45
CA TRP A 683 -6.42 -20.85 -18.74
C TRP A 683 -7.91 -21.01 -19.07
N ASP A 684 -8.21 -21.59 -20.23
CA ASP A 684 -9.59 -21.77 -20.68
C ASP A 684 -10.29 -22.95 -20.00
N VAL A 685 -11.51 -22.74 -19.53
CA VAL A 685 -12.40 -23.79 -19.00
C VAL A 685 -12.59 -24.92 -20.02
N GLY A 686 -12.49 -26.16 -19.56
CA GLY A 686 -12.64 -27.36 -20.39
C GLY A 686 -11.38 -27.77 -21.17
N THR A 687 -10.28 -27.04 -21.02
CA THR A 687 -8.95 -27.46 -21.52
C THR A 687 -8.20 -28.27 -20.46
N THR A 688 -7.19 -29.03 -20.89
CA THR A 688 -6.25 -29.71 -19.98
C THR A 688 -4.95 -28.92 -19.94
N GLN A 689 -4.57 -28.42 -18.78
CA GLN A 689 -3.32 -27.69 -18.54
C GLN A 689 -2.37 -28.52 -17.67
N SER A 690 -1.09 -28.16 -17.68
CA SER A 690 -0.08 -28.85 -16.87
C SER A 690 0.30 -27.99 -15.67
N ILE A 691 0.09 -28.54 -14.47
CA ILE A 691 0.65 -28.01 -13.23
C ILE A 691 2.03 -28.63 -13.08
N THR A 692 3.08 -27.83 -12.92
CA THR A 692 4.47 -28.34 -12.84
C THR A 692 5.16 -27.85 -11.59
N TRP A 693 6.05 -28.67 -11.03
CA TRP A 693 6.80 -28.36 -9.82
C TRP A 693 8.19 -29.01 -9.83
N ASP A 694 9.10 -28.48 -9.03
CA ASP A 694 10.35 -29.12 -8.64
C ASP A 694 10.22 -29.60 -7.19
N ALA A 695 10.60 -30.85 -6.93
CA ALA A 695 10.55 -31.43 -5.58
C ALA A 695 11.85 -32.17 -5.27
N HIS A 696 12.36 -31.97 -4.05
CA HIS A 696 13.51 -32.70 -3.54
C HIS A 696 13.19 -34.20 -3.39
N SER A 697 14.22 -35.04 -3.54
CA SER A 697 14.10 -36.50 -3.52
C SER A 697 13.58 -37.11 -2.21
N SER A 698 13.54 -36.33 -1.12
CA SER A 698 12.96 -36.73 0.17
C SER A 698 11.43 -36.68 0.17
N ILE A 699 10.80 -35.89 -0.72
CA ILE A 699 9.35 -35.76 -0.81
C ILE A 699 8.81 -36.89 -1.68
N ALA A 700 7.92 -37.70 -1.13
CA ALA A 700 7.35 -38.85 -1.85
C ALA A 700 6.10 -38.44 -2.65
N THR A 701 5.21 -37.65 -2.05
CA THR A 701 3.90 -37.31 -2.60
C THR A 701 3.50 -35.90 -2.22
N ILE A 702 2.89 -35.17 -3.15
CA ILE A 702 2.37 -33.82 -2.91
C ILE A 702 0.85 -33.77 -3.08
N ARG A 703 0.24 -32.82 -2.40
CA ARG A 703 -1.15 -32.36 -2.56
C ARG A 703 -1.14 -31.08 -3.40
N ILE A 704 -2.13 -30.91 -4.28
CA ILE A 704 -2.30 -29.71 -5.10
C ILE A 704 -3.69 -29.15 -4.85
N GLU A 705 -3.75 -27.90 -4.46
CA GLU A 705 -4.98 -27.18 -4.12
C GLU A 705 -5.08 -25.89 -4.93
N ILE A 706 -6.31 -25.48 -5.23
CA ILE A 706 -6.64 -24.22 -5.90
C ILE A 706 -7.49 -23.33 -5.02
N SER A 707 -7.20 -22.04 -5.05
CA SER A 707 -8.06 -20.96 -4.58
C SER A 707 -8.39 -20.05 -5.77
N CYS A 708 -9.64 -19.60 -5.87
CA CYS A 708 -10.04 -18.52 -6.81
C CYS A 708 -10.72 -17.36 -6.07
N ASP A 709 -10.33 -17.20 -4.80
CA ASP A 709 -10.86 -16.24 -3.83
C ASP A 709 -9.71 -15.61 -3.01
N ASP A 710 -8.63 -15.25 -3.71
CA ASP A 710 -7.42 -14.61 -3.16
C ASP A 710 -6.78 -15.38 -1.97
N GLY A 711 -6.79 -16.71 -2.02
CA GLY A 711 -6.08 -17.58 -1.09
C GLY A 711 -6.86 -17.98 0.17
N GLN A 712 -8.13 -17.60 0.24
CA GLN A 712 -8.96 -17.80 1.45
C GLN A 712 -9.51 -19.23 1.55
N ASN A 713 -10.01 -19.81 0.46
CA ASN A 713 -10.36 -21.22 0.38
C ASN A 713 -9.51 -21.99 -0.59
N HIS A 714 -9.05 -23.15 -0.14
CA HIS A 714 -8.30 -24.09 -0.93
C HIS A 714 -9.14 -25.35 -1.18
N THR A 715 -9.44 -25.61 -2.46
CA THR A 715 -10.10 -26.84 -2.90
C THR A 715 -9.08 -27.79 -3.55
N ASP A 716 -9.23 -29.09 -3.33
CA ASP A 716 -8.31 -30.06 -3.91
C ASP A 716 -8.46 -30.12 -5.43
N VAL A 717 -7.38 -29.80 -6.15
CA VAL A 717 -7.19 -30.28 -7.52
C VAL A 717 -6.85 -31.77 -7.47
N THR A 718 -5.92 -32.15 -6.60
CA THR A 718 -5.64 -33.54 -6.23
C THR A 718 -5.04 -33.64 -4.83
N ALA A 719 -5.53 -34.60 -4.05
CA ALA A 719 -5.06 -34.82 -2.68
C ALA A 719 -3.71 -35.58 -2.60
N ASN A 720 -3.29 -36.23 -3.68
CA ASN A 720 -2.06 -37.05 -3.70
C ASN A 720 -1.56 -37.29 -5.14
N VAL A 721 -0.36 -36.81 -5.45
CA VAL A 721 0.40 -37.12 -6.67
C VAL A 721 1.87 -37.37 -6.32
N ALA A 722 2.57 -38.23 -7.07
CA ALA A 722 3.96 -38.54 -6.79
C ALA A 722 4.84 -37.31 -7.06
N ALA A 723 5.60 -36.86 -6.07
CA ALA A 723 6.42 -35.65 -6.18
C ALA A 723 7.47 -35.77 -7.29
N ALA A 724 8.00 -36.98 -7.51
CA ALA A 724 8.98 -37.30 -8.55
C ALA A 724 8.45 -37.18 -9.99
N ASP A 725 7.12 -37.07 -10.19
CA ASP A 725 6.56 -36.89 -11.52
C ASP A 725 6.83 -35.47 -12.07
N GLY A 726 6.92 -34.47 -11.19
CA GLY A 726 7.20 -33.07 -11.54
C GLY A 726 6.10 -32.36 -12.36
N VAL A 727 5.02 -33.07 -12.69
CA VAL A 727 3.91 -32.57 -13.50
C VAL A 727 2.60 -33.30 -13.19
N TYR A 728 1.49 -32.56 -13.23
CA TYR A 728 0.13 -33.06 -13.14
C TYR A 728 -0.73 -32.44 -14.25
N ALA A 729 -1.45 -33.28 -15.00
CA ALA A 729 -2.40 -32.82 -16.00
C ALA A 729 -3.74 -32.52 -15.32
N TRP A 730 -4.17 -31.26 -15.38
CA TRP A 730 -5.40 -30.76 -14.77
C TRP A 730 -6.40 -30.34 -15.83
N ASP A 731 -7.59 -30.96 -15.81
CA ASP A 731 -8.74 -30.51 -16.61
C ASP A 731 -9.38 -29.30 -15.92
N ILE A 732 -9.30 -28.13 -16.54
CA ILE A 732 -9.73 -26.85 -15.95
C ILE A 732 -11.26 -26.85 -15.78
N PRO A 733 -11.77 -26.83 -14.54
CA PRO A 733 -13.20 -26.76 -14.27
C PRO A 733 -13.71 -25.32 -14.41
N GLY A 734 -15.03 -25.17 -14.63
CA GLY A 734 -15.71 -23.88 -14.51
C GLY A 734 -16.33 -23.69 -13.11
N PRO A 735 -16.77 -22.47 -12.76
CA PRO A 735 -16.87 -21.28 -13.61
C PRO A 735 -15.53 -20.55 -13.82
N GLY A 736 -15.48 -19.62 -14.79
CA GLY A 736 -14.33 -18.73 -14.97
C GLY A 736 -14.18 -17.74 -13.82
N ALA A 737 -12.93 -17.39 -13.49
CA ALA A 737 -12.57 -16.46 -12.42
C ALA A 737 -11.31 -15.63 -12.81
N PRO A 738 -11.27 -14.32 -12.48
CA PRO A 738 -10.18 -13.44 -12.88
C PRO A 738 -8.88 -13.67 -12.09
N ARG A 739 -8.98 -14.26 -10.88
CA ARG A 739 -7.86 -14.38 -9.94
C ARG A 739 -7.89 -15.72 -9.22
N CYS A 740 -6.98 -16.60 -9.59
CA CYS A 740 -6.76 -17.91 -8.97
C CYS A 740 -5.31 -18.07 -8.54
N SER A 741 -5.06 -18.91 -7.53
CA SER A 741 -3.74 -19.31 -7.06
C SER A 741 -3.72 -20.82 -6.80
N LEU A 742 -2.57 -21.46 -7.04
CA LEU A 742 -2.36 -22.83 -6.62
C LEU A 742 -1.47 -22.87 -5.37
N ARG A 743 -1.66 -23.92 -4.58
CA ARG A 743 -0.78 -24.35 -3.50
C ARG A 743 -0.40 -25.80 -3.71
N ILE A 744 0.87 -26.13 -3.54
CA ILE A 744 1.36 -27.52 -3.47
C ILE A 744 1.98 -27.77 -2.11
N ALA A 745 1.78 -28.96 -1.52
CA ALA A 745 2.34 -29.29 -0.21
C ALA A 745 2.74 -30.77 -0.12
N ASP A 746 3.80 -31.11 0.62
CA ASP A 746 4.11 -32.49 0.96
C ASP A 746 2.99 -33.08 1.82
N VAL A 747 2.46 -34.23 1.41
CA VAL A 747 1.40 -34.94 2.13
C VAL A 747 1.86 -35.40 3.52
N ALA A 748 3.15 -35.72 3.69
CA ALA A 748 3.70 -36.17 4.96
C ALA A 748 4.00 -35.00 5.93
N GLN A 749 4.35 -33.84 5.38
CA GLN A 749 4.70 -32.63 6.13
C GLN A 749 4.07 -31.42 5.44
N LEU A 750 2.81 -31.12 5.77
CA LEU A 750 2.06 -30.05 5.10
C LEU A 750 2.69 -28.66 5.22
N VAL A 751 3.68 -28.48 6.10
CA VAL A 751 4.51 -27.26 6.23
C VAL A 751 5.51 -27.09 5.09
N VAL A 752 5.92 -28.18 4.43
CA VAL A 752 6.73 -28.15 3.21
C VAL A 752 5.80 -27.90 2.03
N LEU A 753 5.58 -26.64 1.71
CA LEU A 753 4.63 -26.21 0.69
C LEU A 753 5.19 -25.08 -0.17
N ASP A 754 4.60 -24.89 -1.34
CA ASP A 754 4.82 -23.72 -2.17
C ASP A 754 3.50 -23.24 -2.79
N ARG A 755 3.46 -21.99 -3.24
CA ARG A 755 2.27 -21.32 -3.80
C ARG A 755 2.63 -20.61 -5.11
N SER A 756 1.62 -20.31 -5.92
CA SER A 756 1.81 -19.44 -7.07
C SER A 756 2.29 -18.05 -6.61
N ASP A 757 3.34 -17.51 -7.21
CA ASP A 757 3.92 -16.21 -6.86
C ASP A 757 2.96 -15.05 -7.12
N HIS A 758 2.15 -15.15 -8.19
CA HIS A 758 1.08 -14.20 -8.51
C HIS A 758 -0.19 -14.93 -8.95
N PRO A 759 -1.37 -14.27 -8.93
CA PRO A 759 -2.60 -14.85 -9.46
C PRO A 759 -2.51 -15.17 -10.96
N PHE A 760 -3.20 -16.22 -11.38
CA PHE A 760 -3.51 -16.56 -12.77
C PHE A 760 -5.03 -16.50 -13.00
N ALA A 761 -5.49 -16.40 -14.25
CA ALA A 761 -6.91 -16.31 -14.57
C ALA A 761 -7.46 -17.61 -15.18
N ILE A 762 -8.72 -17.93 -14.88
CA ILE A 762 -9.49 -19.00 -15.53
C ILE A 762 -10.60 -18.36 -16.35
N VAL A 763 -10.62 -18.58 -17.66
CA VAL A 763 -11.55 -17.92 -18.59
C VAL A 763 -12.59 -18.92 -19.07
N SER A 764 -13.87 -18.59 -18.89
CA SER A 764 -14.97 -19.29 -19.55
C SER A 764 -15.22 -18.66 -20.92
N ASN A 765 -15.65 -19.43 -21.91
CA ASN A 765 -15.97 -18.91 -23.25
C ASN A 765 -17.43 -19.23 -23.61
N ALA A 766 -18.32 -19.20 -22.61
CA ALA A 766 -19.74 -19.48 -22.84
C ALA A 766 -20.44 -18.27 -23.46
N THR A 767 -21.50 -18.54 -24.22
CA THR A 767 -22.33 -17.49 -24.83
C THR A 767 -23.73 -17.54 -24.23
N TRP A 768 -24.19 -16.39 -23.76
CA TRP A 768 -25.53 -16.18 -23.24
C TRP A 768 -26.35 -15.30 -24.19
N PHE A 769 -27.64 -15.60 -24.34
CA PHE A 769 -28.51 -14.95 -25.32
C PHE A 769 -29.64 -14.17 -24.63
N VAL A 770 -29.86 -12.93 -25.05
CA VAL A 770 -30.85 -12.01 -24.47
C VAL A 770 -31.75 -11.42 -25.57
N ASP A 771 -33.08 -11.56 -25.45
CA ASP A 771 -34.07 -11.04 -26.40
C ASP A 771 -35.30 -10.46 -25.69
N ALA A 772 -35.51 -9.14 -25.75
CA ALA A 772 -36.67 -8.47 -25.17
C ALA A 772 -38.03 -8.91 -25.78
N GLY A 773 -37.99 -9.52 -26.97
CA GLY A 773 -39.17 -9.99 -27.71
C GLY A 773 -39.77 -11.30 -27.21
N VAL A 774 -39.07 -12.07 -26.37
CA VAL A 774 -39.59 -13.32 -25.79
C VAL A 774 -40.64 -13.02 -24.72
N ALA A 775 -41.68 -13.84 -24.62
CA ALA A 775 -42.77 -13.60 -23.67
C ALA A 775 -42.33 -13.74 -22.20
N ASP A 776 -41.57 -14.79 -21.90
CA ASP A 776 -41.03 -15.13 -20.58
C ASP A 776 -39.54 -15.49 -20.73
N SER A 777 -38.74 -15.21 -19.69
CA SER A 777 -37.29 -15.51 -19.68
C SER A 777 -37.04 -17.03 -19.75
N GLY A 778 -36.11 -17.44 -20.60
CA GLY A 778 -35.61 -18.80 -20.69
C GLY A 778 -34.38 -19.05 -19.80
N ASN A 779 -33.46 -19.89 -20.27
CA ASN A 779 -32.21 -20.23 -19.58
C ASN A 779 -30.96 -19.59 -20.20
N GLY A 780 -31.13 -18.73 -21.21
CA GLY A 780 -30.07 -17.98 -21.86
C GLY A 780 -29.14 -18.78 -22.77
N GLN A 781 -29.30 -20.09 -22.91
CA GLN A 781 -28.32 -20.93 -23.63
C GLN A 781 -28.48 -20.93 -25.16
N THR A 782 -29.62 -20.47 -25.67
CA THR A 782 -29.88 -20.31 -27.10
C THR A 782 -30.86 -19.17 -27.34
N TRP A 783 -30.93 -18.62 -28.55
CA TRP A 783 -31.97 -17.63 -28.93
C TRP A 783 -33.41 -18.10 -28.66
N GLY A 784 -33.70 -19.40 -28.80
CA GLY A 784 -35.03 -19.96 -28.53
C GLY A 784 -35.39 -20.08 -27.04
N ALA A 785 -34.39 -19.92 -26.16
CA ALA A 785 -34.52 -19.94 -24.71
C ALA A 785 -33.80 -18.73 -24.09
N ALA A 786 -33.76 -17.60 -24.80
CA ALA A 786 -33.05 -16.41 -24.37
C ALA A 786 -33.60 -15.84 -23.07
N PHE A 787 -32.74 -15.15 -22.31
CA PHE A 787 -33.18 -14.29 -21.23
C PHE A 787 -33.95 -13.09 -21.78
N ARG A 788 -34.84 -12.53 -20.98
CA ARG A 788 -35.69 -11.41 -21.41
C ARG A 788 -35.02 -10.06 -21.13
N THR A 789 -34.23 -9.97 -20.06
CA THR A 789 -33.51 -8.75 -19.67
C THR A 789 -32.01 -8.91 -19.86
N ILE A 790 -31.31 -7.78 -20.00
CA ILE A 790 -29.84 -7.76 -20.07
C ILE A 790 -29.26 -8.25 -18.74
N GLN A 791 -29.81 -7.80 -17.61
CA GLN A 791 -29.30 -8.17 -16.30
C GLN A 791 -29.33 -9.69 -16.06
N GLU A 792 -30.39 -10.40 -16.48
CA GLU A 792 -30.43 -11.86 -16.39
C GLU A 792 -29.29 -12.54 -17.15
N GLY A 793 -28.89 -11.99 -18.31
CA GLY A 793 -27.74 -12.48 -19.09
C GLY A 793 -26.42 -12.20 -18.40
N VAL A 794 -26.26 -11.02 -17.82
CA VAL A 794 -25.05 -10.64 -17.07
C VAL A 794 -24.91 -11.46 -15.78
N ASP A 795 -26.00 -11.68 -15.05
CA ASP A 795 -26.01 -12.46 -13.81
C ASP A 795 -25.60 -13.93 -14.05
N ALA A 796 -26.01 -14.48 -15.20
CA ALA A 796 -25.65 -15.85 -15.61
C ALA A 796 -24.20 -15.97 -16.10
N ALA A 797 -23.61 -14.90 -16.60
CA ALA A 797 -22.26 -14.88 -17.16
C ALA A 797 -21.18 -15.00 -16.08
N SER A 798 -20.11 -15.73 -16.39
CA SER A 798 -18.87 -15.82 -15.60
C SER A 798 -17.74 -15.09 -16.32
N PHE A 799 -16.59 -14.91 -15.64
CA PHE A 799 -15.43 -14.27 -16.24
C PHE A 799 -15.02 -14.94 -17.56
N GLY A 800 -14.94 -14.15 -18.63
CA GLY A 800 -14.66 -14.58 -20.00
C GLY A 800 -15.88 -14.80 -20.90
N ASP A 801 -17.09 -14.89 -20.33
CA ASP A 801 -18.30 -15.16 -21.11
C ASP A 801 -18.74 -13.96 -21.97
N GLU A 802 -19.46 -14.26 -23.05
CA GLU A 802 -20.12 -13.26 -23.89
C GLU A 802 -21.65 -13.28 -23.69
N VAL A 803 -22.26 -12.10 -23.67
CA VAL A 803 -23.71 -11.90 -23.64
C VAL A 803 -24.16 -11.25 -24.96
N HIS A 804 -24.78 -12.03 -25.84
CA HIS A 804 -25.30 -11.58 -27.13
C HIS A 804 -26.73 -11.06 -26.98
N VAL A 805 -26.93 -9.79 -27.33
CA VAL A 805 -28.21 -9.09 -27.12
C VAL A 805 -28.87 -8.75 -28.45
N ALA A 806 -30.10 -9.23 -28.63
CA ALA A 806 -30.89 -8.98 -29.83
C ALA A 806 -31.30 -7.51 -29.96
N ARG A 807 -31.63 -7.09 -31.18
CA ARG A 807 -32.27 -5.80 -31.44
C ARG A 807 -33.53 -5.65 -30.59
N GLY A 808 -33.74 -4.45 -30.07
CA GLY A 808 -34.88 -4.20 -29.19
C GLY A 808 -34.64 -3.00 -28.29
N THR A 809 -35.61 -2.74 -27.43
CA THR A 809 -35.50 -1.71 -26.39
C THR A 809 -35.68 -2.37 -25.03
N TYR A 810 -34.63 -2.32 -24.23
CA TYR A 810 -34.52 -2.89 -22.91
C TYR A 810 -34.78 -1.79 -21.88
N ARG A 811 -35.70 -2.09 -20.95
CA ARG A 811 -36.21 -1.16 -19.93
C ARG A 811 -36.40 -1.92 -18.63
N ALA A 812 -36.22 -1.23 -17.51
CA ALA A 812 -36.59 -1.70 -16.18
C ALA A 812 -37.43 -0.60 -15.52
N ALA A 813 -38.75 -0.81 -15.47
CA ALA A 813 -39.69 0.22 -15.02
C ALA A 813 -39.48 0.53 -13.53
N GLY A 814 -39.08 1.76 -13.21
CA GLY A 814 -38.86 2.22 -11.83
C GLY A 814 -37.54 1.76 -11.21
N ALA A 815 -36.60 1.23 -12.01
CA ALA A 815 -35.25 0.93 -11.55
C ALA A 815 -34.34 2.15 -11.73
N ASP A 816 -33.46 2.36 -10.76
CA ASP A 816 -32.45 3.43 -10.81
C ASP A 816 -31.30 3.09 -11.77
N VAL A 817 -31.08 1.78 -12.04
CA VAL A 817 -30.12 1.24 -13.00
C VAL A 817 -30.77 0.20 -13.91
N ILE A 818 -30.48 0.25 -15.23
CA ILE A 818 -31.04 -0.71 -16.20
C ILE A 818 -30.13 -1.92 -16.42
N ALA A 819 -28.81 -1.70 -16.45
CA ALA A 819 -27.81 -2.76 -16.58
C ALA A 819 -26.58 -2.45 -15.72
N THR A 820 -26.21 -3.39 -14.85
CA THR A 820 -24.93 -3.37 -14.13
C THR A 820 -24.03 -4.41 -14.77
N MET A 821 -22.92 -3.97 -15.34
CA MET A 821 -21.92 -4.85 -15.95
C MET A 821 -21.20 -5.69 -14.89
N LYS A 822 -20.63 -6.81 -15.32
CA LYS A 822 -19.86 -7.72 -14.47
C LYS A 822 -18.46 -7.88 -15.04
N GLU A 823 -17.44 -7.90 -14.17
CA GLU A 823 -16.03 -8.03 -14.57
C GLU A 823 -15.81 -9.22 -15.52
N GLY A 824 -15.07 -8.95 -16.59
CA GLY A 824 -14.71 -9.90 -17.63
C GLY A 824 -15.87 -10.46 -18.43
N THR A 825 -17.05 -9.82 -18.42
CA THR A 825 -18.20 -10.25 -19.24
C THR A 825 -18.42 -9.31 -20.41
N ASP A 826 -18.35 -9.84 -21.63
CA ASP A 826 -18.50 -9.05 -22.84
C ASP A 826 -19.97 -8.91 -23.21
N LEU A 827 -20.50 -7.69 -23.14
CA LEU A 827 -21.87 -7.37 -23.51
C LEU A 827 -21.91 -6.86 -24.95
N LEU A 828 -22.55 -7.62 -25.85
CA LEU A 828 -22.52 -7.40 -27.30
C LEU A 828 -23.93 -7.19 -27.89
N GLY A 829 -24.22 -5.97 -28.35
CA GLY A 829 -25.47 -5.60 -29.02
C GLY A 829 -25.43 -5.84 -30.54
N GLY A 830 -26.56 -5.64 -31.22
CA GLY A 830 -26.60 -5.68 -32.69
C GLY A 830 -27.07 -6.99 -33.31
N TYR A 831 -27.64 -7.94 -32.55
CA TYR A 831 -28.02 -9.26 -33.08
C TYR A 831 -29.47 -9.32 -33.60
N ASP A 832 -29.72 -10.09 -34.66
CA ASP A 832 -31.07 -10.55 -35.01
C ASP A 832 -31.29 -11.97 -34.48
N ALA A 833 -32.10 -12.11 -33.42
CA ALA A 833 -32.43 -13.39 -32.77
C ALA A 833 -32.96 -14.49 -33.73
N SER A 834 -33.53 -14.13 -34.88
CA SER A 834 -34.02 -15.10 -35.86
C SER A 834 -32.93 -15.68 -36.76
N THR A 835 -31.82 -14.97 -36.92
CA THR A 835 -30.72 -15.36 -37.82
C THR A 835 -29.39 -15.59 -37.10
N GLY A 836 -29.22 -15.03 -35.90
CA GLY A 836 -27.96 -15.00 -35.16
C GLY A 836 -26.91 -14.04 -35.75
N VAL A 837 -27.26 -13.25 -36.77
CA VAL A 837 -26.32 -12.32 -37.43
C VAL A 837 -26.19 -11.03 -36.62
N ARG A 838 -24.95 -10.59 -36.40
CA ARG A 838 -24.62 -9.29 -35.81
C ARG A 838 -24.46 -8.22 -36.89
N ASP A 839 -25.21 -7.13 -36.77
CA ASP A 839 -25.17 -5.93 -37.60
C ASP A 839 -25.62 -4.73 -36.74
N ILE A 840 -24.68 -3.99 -36.15
CA ILE A 840 -24.94 -2.93 -35.17
C ILE A 840 -25.89 -1.87 -35.75
N ALA A 841 -25.67 -1.46 -37.00
CA ALA A 841 -26.46 -0.43 -37.66
C ALA A 841 -27.85 -0.95 -38.09
N GLY A 842 -27.92 -2.19 -38.60
CA GLY A 842 -29.16 -2.81 -39.06
C GLY A 842 -30.08 -3.33 -37.96
N ASN A 843 -29.52 -3.66 -36.79
CA ASN A 843 -30.20 -4.32 -35.68
C ASN A 843 -29.97 -3.58 -34.34
N PRO A 844 -30.43 -2.33 -34.18
CA PRO A 844 -30.10 -1.52 -33.01
C PRO A 844 -30.61 -2.14 -31.71
N THR A 845 -29.71 -2.24 -30.72
CA THR A 845 -29.99 -2.66 -29.35
C THR A 845 -29.96 -1.43 -28.44
N ARG A 846 -31.08 -1.14 -27.77
CA ARG A 846 -31.26 0.09 -26.98
C ARG A 846 -31.45 -0.23 -25.50
N ILE A 847 -30.69 0.43 -24.64
CA ILE A 847 -30.89 0.47 -23.19
C ILE A 847 -31.49 1.84 -22.86
N ASP A 848 -32.76 1.86 -22.44
CA ASP A 848 -33.53 3.10 -22.29
C ASP A 848 -33.90 3.34 -20.83
N GLY A 849 -33.29 4.37 -20.23
CA GLY A 849 -33.53 4.82 -18.85
C GLY A 849 -34.86 5.54 -18.65
N GLN A 850 -35.61 5.81 -19.73
CA GLN A 850 -36.95 6.40 -19.73
C GLN A 850 -37.06 7.81 -19.10
N GLY A 851 -35.94 8.48 -18.84
CA GLY A 851 -35.85 9.73 -18.09
C GLY A 851 -36.05 9.56 -16.59
N THR A 852 -36.03 8.32 -16.09
CA THR A 852 -36.25 7.99 -14.67
C THR A 852 -35.10 7.23 -14.03
N ALA A 853 -34.32 6.48 -14.80
CA ALA A 853 -33.13 5.81 -14.28
C ALA A 853 -32.03 6.85 -13.99
N THR A 854 -31.46 6.80 -12.79
CA THR A 854 -30.32 7.63 -12.39
C THR A 854 -29.13 7.36 -13.31
N HIS A 855 -28.79 6.08 -13.50
CA HIS A 855 -27.76 5.63 -14.44
C HIS A 855 -28.37 4.60 -15.38
N VAL A 856 -28.14 4.70 -16.68
CA VAL A 856 -28.61 3.65 -17.60
C VAL A 856 -27.74 2.40 -17.49
N VAL A 857 -26.42 2.59 -17.38
CA VAL A 857 -25.41 1.53 -17.23
C VAL A 857 -24.45 1.87 -16.11
N VAL A 858 -24.16 0.90 -15.24
CA VAL A 858 -23.02 0.95 -14.32
C VAL A 858 -21.95 0.00 -14.85
N ALA A 859 -20.75 0.52 -15.10
CA ALA A 859 -19.67 -0.22 -15.75
C ALA A 859 -18.89 -1.12 -14.78
N ALA A 860 -18.20 -2.10 -15.36
CA ALA A 860 -17.21 -2.95 -14.70
C ALA A 860 -16.02 -3.15 -15.67
N ASP A 861 -14.94 -3.83 -15.24
CA ASP A 861 -13.80 -4.21 -16.08
C ASP A 861 -14.21 -5.23 -17.16
N ALA A 862 -14.94 -4.76 -18.16
CA ALA A 862 -15.67 -5.53 -19.16
C ALA A 862 -15.93 -4.70 -20.42
N ARG A 863 -16.40 -5.34 -21.49
CA ARG A 863 -16.69 -4.67 -22.76
C ARG A 863 -18.18 -4.40 -22.97
N LEU A 864 -18.51 -3.19 -23.42
CA LEU A 864 -19.83 -2.79 -23.91
C LEU A 864 -19.72 -2.40 -25.40
N ASP A 865 -20.29 -3.22 -26.30
CA ASP A 865 -20.13 -3.05 -27.75
C ASP A 865 -21.48 -3.01 -28.49
N GLY A 866 -21.74 -1.92 -29.24
CA GLY A 866 -22.85 -1.85 -30.19
C GLY A 866 -24.20 -1.52 -29.57
N PHE A 867 -24.22 -0.74 -28.49
CA PHE A 867 -25.44 -0.33 -27.78
C PHE A 867 -25.79 1.13 -28.00
N VAL A 868 -27.09 1.43 -27.98
CA VAL A 868 -27.60 2.78 -27.78
C VAL A 868 -28.05 2.91 -26.32
N VAL A 869 -27.34 3.71 -25.54
CA VAL A 869 -27.63 4.04 -24.14
C VAL A 869 -28.35 5.40 -24.11
N GLU A 870 -29.60 5.45 -23.66
CA GLU A 870 -30.41 6.67 -23.81
C GLU A 870 -31.32 7.01 -22.64
N ASN A 871 -31.65 8.30 -22.51
CA ASN A 871 -32.62 8.85 -21.56
C ASN A 871 -32.30 8.56 -20.08
N GLY A 872 -31.04 8.63 -19.70
CA GLY A 872 -30.61 8.63 -18.30
C GLY A 872 -30.82 9.98 -17.62
N ASN A 873 -31.12 10.00 -16.32
CA ASN A 873 -31.49 11.21 -15.60
C ASN A 873 -30.98 11.22 -14.14
N ALA A 874 -29.72 11.59 -13.98
CA ALA A 874 -29.07 11.82 -12.68
C ALA A 874 -29.36 13.24 -12.15
N ASN A 875 -30.63 13.64 -12.08
CA ASN A 875 -31.08 14.93 -11.53
C ASN A 875 -31.93 14.69 -10.27
N GLY A 876 -31.35 14.89 -9.09
CA GLY A 876 -32.08 14.90 -7.81
C GLY A 876 -32.03 13.61 -6.98
N GLY A 877 -30.99 12.79 -7.11
CA GLY A 877 -30.74 11.69 -6.18
C GLY A 877 -30.08 12.14 -4.87
N ALA A 878 -30.14 11.27 -3.85
CA ALA A 878 -29.61 11.53 -2.51
C ALA A 878 -28.20 10.95 -2.29
N GLY A 879 -27.76 10.04 -3.17
CA GLY A 879 -26.46 9.39 -3.12
C GLY A 879 -25.33 10.22 -3.75
N PRO A 880 -24.07 9.90 -3.39
CA PRO A 880 -22.86 10.54 -3.93
C PRO A 880 -22.78 10.65 -5.44
N TRP A 881 -23.21 9.58 -6.10
CA TRP A 881 -23.02 9.39 -7.53
C TRP A 881 -24.26 9.76 -8.33
N ASP A 882 -25.41 9.95 -7.66
CA ASP A 882 -26.72 10.10 -8.30
C ASP A 882 -26.94 11.47 -8.98
N ILE A 883 -25.95 12.35 -8.87
CA ILE A 883 -25.91 13.66 -9.53
C ILE A 883 -24.90 13.69 -10.68
N HIS A 884 -24.35 12.53 -11.05
CA HIS A 884 -23.32 12.35 -12.07
C HIS A 884 -23.72 11.25 -13.07
N GLY A 885 -23.18 11.27 -14.29
CA GLY A 885 -23.15 10.08 -15.15
C GLY A 885 -24.53 9.50 -15.52
N GLY A 886 -25.44 10.31 -16.08
CA GLY A 886 -26.81 9.86 -16.35
C GLY A 886 -26.89 8.65 -17.28
N GLY A 887 -26.01 8.56 -18.27
CA GLY A 887 -25.91 7.41 -19.18
C GLY A 887 -25.10 6.26 -18.59
N ILE A 888 -23.78 6.42 -18.51
CA ILE A 888 -22.83 5.40 -18.06
C ILE A 888 -22.03 5.95 -16.88
N LEU A 889 -22.05 5.21 -15.77
CA LEU A 889 -21.24 5.49 -14.59
C LEU A 889 -20.01 4.57 -14.56
N ILE A 890 -18.80 5.16 -14.42
CA ILE A 890 -17.52 4.47 -14.34
C ILE A 890 -16.81 4.89 -13.04
N VAL A 891 -16.62 3.94 -12.12
CA VAL A 891 -16.01 4.16 -10.79
C VAL A 891 -14.97 3.08 -10.54
N ASP A 892 -13.69 3.47 -10.47
CA ASP A 892 -12.53 2.59 -10.18
C ASP A 892 -12.42 1.33 -11.06
N VAL A 893 -12.98 1.40 -12.27
CA VAL A 893 -12.95 0.36 -13.30
C VAL A 893 -12.55 0.95 -14.65
N SER A 894 -12.07 0.08 -15.54
CA SER A 894 -11.51 0.38 -16.86
C SER A 894 -12.23 -0.40 -17.98
N PRO A 895 -13.53 -0.15 -18.22
CA PRO A 895 -14.28 -0.79 -19.29
C PRO A 895 -13.73 -0.44 -20.69
N GLU A 896 -13.99 -1.33 -21.65
CA GLU A 896 -13.95 -0.99 -23.09
C GLU A 896 -15.37 -0.63 -23.56
N ILE A 897 -15.57 0.61 -24.00
CA ILE A 897 -16.83 1.07 -24.59
C ILE A 897 -16.60 1.30 -26.08
N ARG A 898 -17.34 0.58 -26.91
CA ARG A 898 -17.06 0.50 -28.35
C ARG A 898 -18.31 0.57 -29.20
N ASP A 899 -18.24 1.27 -30.33
CA ASP A 899 -19.31 1.28 -31.35
C ASP A 899 -20.69 1.64 -30.74
N CYS A 900 -20.68 2.46 -29.67
CA CYS A 900 -21.85 2.79 -28.87
C CYS A 900 -22.38 4.19 -29.20
N VAL A 901 -23.63 4.45 -28.82
CA VAL A 901 -24.24 5.79 -28.83
C VAL A 901 -24.82 6.08 -27.46
N VAL A 902 -24.29 7.08 -26.75
CA VAL A 902 -24.83 7.58 -25.49
C VAL A 902 -25.56 8.89 -25.77
N ARG A 903 -26.87 8.96 -25.51
CA ARG A 903 -27.62 10.16 -25.89
C ARG A 903 -28.77 10.58 -25.00
N ALA A 904 -29.07 11.87 -25.03
CA ALA A 904 -30.18 12.49 -24.31
C ALA A 904 -30.18 12.14 -22.82
N CYS A 905 -28.98 12.01 -22.26
CA CYS A 905 -28.77 11.72 -20.85
C CYS A 905 -28.41 13.01 -20.11
N THR A 906 -28.95 13.18 -18.91
CA THR A 906 -28.78 14.41 -18.13
C THR A 906 -28.29 14.12 -16.73
N ALA A 907 -27.46 15.00 -16.18
CA ALA A 907 -26.98 14.94 -14.80
C ALA A 907 -26.99 16.32 -14.14
N GLU A 908 -27.14 16.39 -12.82
CA GLU A 908 -27.19 17.68 -12.12
C GLU A 908 -25.81 18.34 -12.07
N MET A 909 -24.74 17.57 -11.83
CA MET A 909 -23.39 18.11 -11.64
C MET A 909 -22.42 17.81 -12.79
N HIS A 910 -22.20 16.54 -13.10
CA HIS A 910 -21.05 16.13 -13.93
C HIS A 910 -21.42 15.03 -14.92
N GLY A 911 -21.04 15.18 -16.20
CA GLY A 911 -21.08 14.09 -17.18
C GLY A 911 -22.50 13.58 -17.45
N GLY A 912 -23.31 14.32 -18.20
CA GLY A 912 -24.70 13.91 -18.48
C GLY A 912 -24.79 12.55 -19.17
N GLY A 913 -23.87 12.27 -20.09
CA GLY A 913 -23.69 10.97 -20.73
C GLY A 913 -22.82 10.01 -19.90
N ILE A 914 -21.54 10.35 -19.71
CA ILE A 914 -20.56 9.48 -19.05
C ILE A 914 -19.87 10.23 -17.90
N TYR A 915 -19.76 9.60 -16.73
CA TYR A 915 -18.93 10.10 -15.63
C TYR A 915 -17.84 9.09 -15.30
N VAL A 916 -16.59 9.56 -15.24
CA VAL A 916 -15.40 8.74 -14.95
C VAL A 916 -14.74 9.25 -13.67
N THR A 917 -14.57 8.37 -12.69
CA THR A 917 -13.88 8.66 -11.44
C THR A 917 -13.14 7.42 -10.91
N GLY A 918 -12.14 7.66 -10.06
CA GLY A 918 -11.35 6.59 -9.44
C GLY A 918 -9.89 6.59 -9.90
N SER A 919 -9.00 6.16 -9.01
CA SER A 919 -7.55 6.12 -9.22
C SER A 919 -7.12 5.00 -10.16
N ARG A 920 -7.96 3.97 -10.33
CA ARG A 920 -7.76 2.86 -11.26
C ARG A 920 -8.50 3.03 -12.59
N ALA A 921 -9.27 4.12 -12.75
CA ALA A 921 -10.14 4.27 -13.91
C ALA A 921 -9.37 4.72 -15.16
N ALA A 922 -9.14 3.78 -16.07
CA ALA A 922 -8.49 3.96 -17.37
C ALA A 922 -9.36 3.40 -18.53
N PRO A 923 -10.63 3.82 -18.67
CA PRO A 923 -11.52 3.24 -19.68
C PRO A 923 -11.04 3.55 -21.10
N ILE A 924 -11.26 2.60 -22.00
CA ILE A 924 -10.98 2.75 -23.44
C ILE A 924 -12.30 2.98 -24.16
N ILE A 925 -12.45 4.13 -24.81
CA ILE A 925 -13.66 4.52 -25.54
C ILE A 925 -13.33 4.65 -27.03
N VAL A 926 -13.95 3.82 -27.87
CA VAL A 926 -13.64 3.68 -29.29
C VAL A 926 -14.89 3.83 -30.14
N ASP A 927 -14.81 4.62 -31.22
CA ASP A 927 -15.84 4.75 -32.25
C ASP A 927 -17.26 4.97 -31.66
N THR A 928 -17.33 5.75 -30.57
CA THR A 928 -18.55 5.97 -29.78
C THR A 928 -19.04 7.40 -29.96
N GLU A 929 -20.36 7.57 -30.04
CA GLU A 929 -21.01 8.87 -30.19
C GLU A 929 -21.66 9.30 -28.86
N LEU A 930 -21.40 10.52 -28.40
CA LEU A 930 -22.09 11.15 -27.27
C LEU A 930 -22.90 12.33 -27.77
N VAL A 931 -24.22 12.28 -27.59
CA VAL A 931 -25.17 13.21 -28.26
C VAL A 931 -26.16 13.81 -27.29
N ASP A 932 -26.42 15.11 -27.38
CA ASP A 932 -27.46 15.80 -26.61
C ASP A 932 -27.36 15.55 -25.09
N GLY A 933 -26.14 15.34 -24.57
CA GLY A 933 -25.89 15.20 -23.13
C GLY A 933 -25.91 16.56 -22.44
N ALA A 934 -26.49 16.62 -21.25
CA ALA A 934 -26.53 17.87 -20.48
C ALA A 934 -26.14 17.70 -19.01
N ALA A 935 -25.24 18.56 -18.52
CA ALA A 935 -24.86 18.62 -17.11
C ALA A 935 -24.47 20.04 -16.68
N ARG A 936 -24.19 20.26 -15.38
CA ARG A 936 -23.58 21.53 -14.97
C ARG A 936 -22.16 21.67 -15.52
N ASN A 937 -21.35 20.62 -15.47
CA ASN A 937 -20.00 20.60 -16.04
C ASN A 937 -19.77 19.30 -16.83
N GLY A 938 -19.09 19.38 -17.98
CA GLY A 938 -18.89 18.20 -18.82
C GLY A 938 -20.22 17.67 -19.35
N GLY A 939 -20.84 18.40 -20.28
CA GLY A 939 -22.24 18.15 -20.69
C GLY A 939 -22.50 16.70 -21.09
N CYS A 940 -21.64 16.13 -21.94
CA CYS A 940 -21.69 14.73 -22.30
C CYS A 940 -20.77 13.85 -21.44
N MET A 941 -19.57 14.30 -21.12
CA MET A 941 -18.60 13.52 -20.35
C MET A 941 -17.90 14.36 -19.29
N PHE A 942 -17.59 13.76 -18.14
CA PHE A 942 -16.71 14.39 -17.16
C PHE A 942 -15.69 13.38 -16.61
N VAL A 943 -14.45 13.85 -16.45
CA VAL A 943 -13.31 13.05 -15.97
C VAL A 943 -12.79 13.66 -14.66
N ALA A 944 -12.92 12.91 -13.58
CA ALA A 944 -12.47 13.29 -12.25
C ALA A 944 -10.99 12.97 -12.00
N ALA A 945 -10.48 13.46 -10.87
CA ALA A 945 -9.07 13.35 -10.48
C ALA A 945 -8.60 11.88 -10.43
N GLY A 946 -7.39 11.62 -10.93
CA GLY A 946 -6.77 10.29 -10.92
C GLY A 946 -7.16 9.38 -12.09
N SER A 947 -8.15 9.76 -12.91
CA SER A 947 -8.60 8.95 -14.05
C SER A 947 -7.88 9.27 -15.36
N VAL A 948 -7.66 8.26 -16.21
CA VAL A 948 -6.83 8.34 -17.43
C VAL A 948 -7.51 7.70 -18.66
N PRO A 949 -8.68 8.19 -19.10
CA PRO A 949 -9.41 7.57 -20.20
C PRO A 949 -8.71 7.77 -21.55
N VAL A 950 -8.83 6.77 -22.43
CA VAL A 950 -8.32 6.82 -23.81
C VAL A 950 -9.49 6.88 -24.79
N LEU A 951 -9.58 7.96 -25.56
CA LEU A 951 -10.66 8.22 -26.51
C LEU A 951 -10.12 8.17 -27.95
N THR A 952 -10.67 7.27 -28.76
CA THR A 952 -10.31 7.12 -30.18
C THR A 952 -11.55 7.13 -31.07
N GLY A 953 -11.62 8.01 -32.07
CA GLY A 953 -12.77 8.05 -32.97
C GLY A 953 -14.07 8.52 -32.31
N VAL A 954 -13.99 9.07 -31.09
CA VAL A 954 -15.16 9.49 -30.31
C VAL A 954 -15.72 10.80 -30.85
N THR A 955 -17.04 10.87 -31.03
CA THR A 955 -17.74 12.07 -31.51
C THR A 955 -18.65 12.63 -30.42
N PHE A 956 -18.50 13.91 -30.10
CA PHE A 956 -19.34 14.66 -29.17
C PHE A 956 -20.17 15.69 -29.94
N THR A 957 -21.49 15.53 -29.93
CA THR A 957 -22.40 16.36 -30.74
C THR A 957 -23.49 16.98 -29.89
N SER A 958 -23.68 18.30 -30.01
CA SER A 958 -24.78 19.03 -29.35
C SER A 958 -24.81 18.88 -27.82
N CYS A 959 -23.67 18.58 -27.20
CA CYS A 959 -23.57 18.47 -25.76
C CYS A 959 -23.62 19.86 -25.13
N SER A 960 -24.24 19.99 -23.95
CA SER A 960 -24.50 21.31 -23.36
C SER A 960 -24.27 21.37 -21.85
N THR A 961 -23.91 22.57 -21.37
CA THR A 961 -23.91 22.85 -19.93
C THR A 961 -24.81 24.01 -19.53
N ASN A 962 -25.32 23.96 -18.30
CA ASN A 962 -26.07 25.07 -17.72
C ASN A 962 -25.14 26.04 -16.98
N LEU A 963 -24.52 26.97 -17.72
CA LEU A 963 -23.61 28.02 -17.24
C LEU A 963 -22.27 27.53 -16.64
N GLY A 964 -21.97 26.23 -16.65
CA GLY A 964 -20.67 25.70 -16.23
C GLY A 964 -19.68 25.61 -17.38
N TYR A 965 -18.89 24.54 -17.41
CA TYR A 965 -17.74 24.43 -18.32
C TYR A 965 -17.65 23.07 -19.01
N GLY A 966 -17.05 23.05 -20.21
CA GLY A 966 -16.84 21.84 -21.01
C GLY A 966 -18.15 21.29 -21.57
N GLY A 967 -18.65 21.86 -22.67
CA GLY A 967 -19.94 21.45 -23.25
C GLY A 967 -19.96 19.98 -23.64
N ALA A 968 -18.88 19.51 -24.27
CA ALA A 968 -18.64 18.09 -24.52
C ALA A 968 -18.03 17.41 -23.29
N ILE A 969 -16.87 17.89 -22.84
CA ILE A 969 -16.08 17.24 -21.79
C ILE A 969 -15.47 18.24 -20.79
N GLY A 970 -15.62 17.94 -19.50
CA GLY A 970 -14.94 18.62 -18.40
C GLY A 970 -13.89 17.71 -17.76
N VAL A 971 -12.71 18.25 -17.47
CA VAL A 971 -11.57 17.50 -16.94
C VAL A 971 -11.06 18.20 -15.68
N ASN A 972 -11.09 17.49 -14.54
CA ASN A 972 -10.71 18.02 -13.24
C ASN A 972 -9.21 17.88 -12.95
N GLU A 973 -8.77 18.49 -11.85
CA GLU A 973 -7.39 18.46 -11.37
C GLU A 973 -6.84 17.02 -11.26
N GLY A 974 -5.67 16.79 -11.85
CA GLY A 974 -4.98 15.50 -11.80
C GLY A 974 -5.54 14.40 -12.70
N ALA A 975 -6.53 14.66 -13.54
CA ALA A 975 -6.98 13.75 -14.60
C ALA A 975 -6.10 13.86 -15.87
N LEU A 976 -6.05 12.81 -16.68
CA LEU A 976 -5.24 12.78 -17.91
C LEU A 976 -5.93 12.01 -19.07
N PRO A 977 -6.92 12.61 -19.75
CA PRO A 977 -7.52 12.02 -20.93
C PRO A 977 -6.60 12.10 -22.16
N HIS A 978 -6.61 11.07 -22.99
CA HIS A 978 -5.91 11.04 -24.29
C HIS A 978 -6.91 11.02 -25.44
N PHE A 979 -6.73 11.88 -26.45
CA PHE A 979 -7.64 11.99 -27.59
C PHE A 979 -6.95 11.71 -28.91
N SER A 980 -7.57 10.85 -29.72
CA SER A 980 -7.09 10.49 -31.06
C SER A 980 -8.25 10.44 -32.05
N ASN A 981 -8.20 11.24 -33.10
CA ASN A 981 -9.22 11.30 -34.15
C ASN A 981 -10.64 11.55 -33.59
N CYS A 982 -10.75 12.42 -32.59
CA CYS A 982 -12.03 12.76 -31.96
C CYS A 982 -12.67 14.00 -32.59
N PHE A 983 -14.00 14.04 -32.59
CA PHE A 983 -14.79 15.13 -33.16
C PHE A 983 -15.63 15.81 -32.08
N PHE A 984 -15.57 17.14 -32.03
CA PHE A 984 -16.34 17.97 -31.09
C PHE A 984 -17.17 18.96 -31.90
N VAL A 985 -18.46 18.68 -32.07
CA VAL A 985 -19.35 19.37 -33.00
C VAL A 985 -20.52 20.02 -32.26
N ASP A 986 -20.74 21.32 -32.49
CA ASP A 986 -21.90 22.08 -32.02
C ASP A 986 -22.13 22.01 -30.49
N ASN A 987 -21.07 21.87 -29.69
CA ASN A 987 -21.18 21.80 -28.23
C ASN A 987 -21.24 23.20 -27.60
N THR A 988 -21.98 23.33 -26.50
CA THR A 988 -22.27 24.63 -25.88
C THR A 988 -21.97 24.66 -24.38
N ALA A 989 -21.32 25.73 -23.90
CA ALA A 989 -21.04 25.89 -22.47
C ALA A 989 -20.96 27.33 -21.99
N GLY A 990 -20.84 27.52 -20.67
CA GLY A 990 -20.43 28.81 -20.11
C GLY A 990 -18.98 29.15 -20.48
N ASN A 991 -18.07 28.19 -20.32
CA ASN A 991 -16.67 28.28 -20.73
C ASN A 991 -16.20 26.96 -21.35
N GLY A 992 -15.31 26.99 -22.35
CA GLY A 992 -14.87 25.78 -23.03
C GLY A 992 -16.04 25.10 -23.74
N GLY A 993 -16.50 25.68 -24.86
CA GLY A 993 -17.73 25.23 -25.54
C GLY A 993 -17.71 23.73 -25.84
N ALA A 994 -16.55 23.16 -26.14
CA ALA A 994 -16.33 21.71 -26.15
C ALA A 994 -15.62 21.22 -24.88
N VAL A 995 -14.40 21.69 -24.62
CA VAL A 995 -13.50 21.11 -23.60
C VAL A 995 -13.15 22.16 -22.54
N ALA A 996 -13.16 21.75 -21.28
CA ALA A 996 -12.57 22.53 -20.18
C ALA A 996 -11.57 21.70 -19.38
N LEU A 997 -10.34 22.21 -19.23
CA LEU A 997 -9.24 21.57 -18.51
C LEU A 997 -8.81 22.38 -17.29
N PHE A 998 -8.65 21.71 -16.16
CA PHE A 998 -8.16 22.28 -14.91
C PHE A 998 -6.98 21.46 -14.37
N ASN A 999 -5.78 22.06 -14.35
CA ASN A 999 -4.56 21.53 -13.73
C ASN A 999 -4.32 20.01 -13.95
N ALA A 1000 -4.24 19.57 -15.22
CA ALA A 1000 -3.91 18.19 -15.56
C ALA A 1000 -2.51 17.82 -15.05
N ARG A 1001 -2.34 16.57 -14.59
CA ARG A 1001 -1.08 16.04 -14.02
C ARG A 1001 0.10 16.10 -15.00
N GLU A 1002 -0.20 15.88 -16.28
CA GLU A 1002 0.76 15.90 -17.40
C GLU A 1002 0.14 16.58 -18.63
N ALA A 1003 0.84 16.52 -19.77
CA ALA A 1003 0.37 17.12 -21.02
C ALA A 1003 -0.85 16.37 -21.60
N VAL A 1004 -1.96 17.08 -21.78
CA VAL A 1004 -3.15 16.56 -22.47
C VAL A 1004 -2.92 16.63 -23.97
N VAL A 1005 -3.02 15.49 -24.66
CA VAL A 1005 -2.72 15.37 -26.09
C VAL A 1005 -4.00 15.25 -26.90
N PHE A 1006 -4.15 16.12 -27.89
CA PHE A 1006 -5.15 16.04 -28.95
C PHE A 1006 -4.44 15.76 -30.28
N GLN A 1007 -4.68 14.58 -30.84
CA GLN A 1007 -4.07 14.15 -32.11
C GLN A 1007 -5.16 13.90 -33.14
N GLY A 1008 -5.13 14.58 -34.28
CA GLY A 1008 -6.10 14.36 -35.36
C GLY A 1008 -7.52 14.79 -35.02
N CYS A 1009 -7.71 15.70 -34.05
CA CYS A 1009 -9.03 16.06 -33.54
C CYS A 1009 -9.62 17.31 -34.20
N ASP A 1010 -10.94 17.30 -34.36
CA ASP A 1010 -11.70 18.39 -34.99
C ASP A 1010 -12.66 19.05 -33.99
N PHE A 1011 -12.64 20.38 -33.93
CA PHE A 1011 -13.52 21.22 -33.13
C PHE A 1011 -14.31 22.15 -34.05
N GLU A 1012 -15.58 21.83 -34.28
CA GLU A 1012 -16.44 22.54 -35.23
C GLU A 1012 -17.68 23.15 -34.53
N GLY A 1013 -17.92 24.43 -34.75
CA GLY A 1013 -19.17 25.09 -34.35
C GLY A 1013 -19.43 25.16 -32.84
N ASN A 1014 -18.41 24.96 -32.00
CA ASN A 1014 -18.61 24.97 -30.54
C ASN A 1014 -18.75 26.41 -30.01
N GLU A 1015 -19.63 26.61 -29.03
CA GLU A 1015 -19.99 27.92 -28.49
C GLU A 1015 -19.78 28.02 -26.97
N ALA A 1016 -19.01 29.01 -26.53
CA ALA A 1016 -18.89 29.38 -25.13
C ALA A 1016 -19.53 30.74 -24.86
N ALA A 1017 -20.35 30.84 -23.81
CA ALA A 1017 -20.93 32.11 -23.40
C ALA A 1017 -19.87 33.14 -22.95
N GLN A 1018 -18.72 32.67 -22.44
CA GLN A 1018 -17.65 33.51 -21.94
C GLN A 1018 -16.32 33.25 -22.67
N ASN A 1019 -15.60 32.19 -22.33
CA ASN A 1019 -14.22 32.02 -22.80
C ASN A 1019 -13.97 30.66 -23.45
N GLY A 1020 -13.14 30.62 -24.49
CA GLY A 1020 -12.70 29.40 -25.15
C GLY A 1020 -13.85 28.73 -25.89
N GLY A 1021 -14.17 29.19 -27.11
CA GLY A 1021 -15.31 28.67 -27.86
C GLY A 1021 -15.20 27.16 -28.12
N ALA A 1022 -13.99 26.64 -28.31
CA ALA A 1022 -13.71 25.21 -28.27
C ALA A 1022 -13.13 24.79 -26.92
N ILE A 1023 -11.96 25.33 -26.54
CA ILE A 1023 -11.19 24.87 -25.38
C ILE A 1023 -10.96 26.01 -24.37
N GLN A 1024 -11.28 25.75 -23.12
CA GLN A 1024 -10.75 26.48 -21.98
C GLN A 1024 -9.63 25.67 -21.32
N ASN A 1025 -8.44 26.27 -21.22
CA ASN A 1025 -7.30 25.72 -20.49
C ASN A 1025 -6.94 26.59 -19.29
N ILE A 1026 -7.01 26.00 -18.09
CA ILE A 1026 -6.59 26.63 -16.84
C ILE A 1026 -5.55 25.73 -16.18
N GLY A 1027 -4.29 26.17 -16.15
CA GLY A 1027 -3.23 25.47 -15.41
C GLY A 1027 -2.63 24.23 -16.08
N SER A 1028 -3.04 23.82 -17.29
CA SER A 1028 -2.57 22.56 -17.92
C SER A 1028 -1.60 22.79 -19.08
N THR A 1029 -0.77 21.80 -19.38
CA THR A 1029 -0.05 21.75 -20.67
C THR A 1029 -0.90 21.02 -21.71
N ILE A 1030 -1.05 21.60 -22.91
CA ILE A 1030 -1.78 20.99 -24.02
C ILE A 1030 -0.87 20.84 -25.24
N GLU A 1031 -0.90 19.65 -25.83
CA GLU A 1031 -0.32 19.37 -27.13
C GLU A 1031 -1.42 19.16 -28.17
N LEU A 1032 -1.39 20.00 -29.21
CA LEU A 1032 -2.33 20.00 -30.32
C LEU A 1032 -1.58 19.57 -31.58
N ARG A 1033 -1.93 18.41 -32.13
CA ARG A 1033 -1.23 17.82 -33.27
C ARG A 1033 -2.24 17.47 -34.36
N ASP A 1034 -2.08 18.06 -35.53
CA ASP A 1034 -2.95 17.83 -36.69
C ASP A 1034 -4.43 18.08 -36.34
N VAL A 1035 -4.73 19.27 -35.82
CA VAL A 1035 -6.05 19.62 -35.29
C VAL A 1035 -6.75 20.70 -36.12
N TRP A 1036 -8.08 20.64 -36.15
CA TRP A 1036 -8.93 21.66 -36.78
C TRP A 1036 -9.79 22.39 -35.74
N PHE A 1037 -9.79 23.72 -35.81
CA PHE A 1037 -10.72 24.59 -35.09
C PHE A 1037 -11.50 25.42 -36.11
N ILE A 1038 -12.75 25.07 -36.34
CA ILE A 1038 -13.60 25.62 -37.38
C ILE A 1038 -14.83 26.30 -36.74
N ASP A 1039 -15.01 27.58 -37.03
CA ASP A 1039 -16.23 28.34 -36.69
C ASP A 1039 -16.65 28.26 -35.20
N ASN A 1040 -15.69 28.11 -34.27
CA ASN A 1040 -15.96 28.14 -32.84
C ASN A 1040 -16.15 29.58 -32.36
N SER A 1041 -17.01 29.80 -31.37
CA SER A 1041 -17.39 31.14 -30.91
C SER A 1041 -17.33 31.27 -29.39
N ALA A 1042 -16.77 32.39 -28.90
CA ALA A 1042 -16.78 32.76 -27.50
C ALA A 1042 -17.41 34.15 -27.30
N GLY A 1043 -18.21 34.32 -26.26
CA GLY A 1043 -18.83 35.61 -25.95
C GLY A 1043 -17.86 36.67 -25.41
N VAL A 1044 -16.64 36.30 -25.00
CA VAL A 1044 -15.69 37.23 -24.37
C VAL A 1044 -14.25 37.07 -24.90
N ARG A 1045 -13.59 35.93 -24.70
CA ARG A 1045 -12.16 35.74 -25.08
C ARG A 1045 -11.89 34.38 -25.70
N GLY A 1046 -10.96 34.33 -26.65
CA GLY A 1046 -10.46 33.08 -27.22
C GLY A 1046 -11.53 32.34 -28.00
N GLY A 1047 -11.82 32.80 -29.23
CA GLY A 1047 -12.90 32.24 -30.04
C GLY A 1047 -12.73 30.74 -30.30
N ALA A 1048 -11.49 30.24 -30.44
CA ALA A 1048 -11.20 28.81 -30.34
C ALA A 1048 -10.70 28.45 -28.94
N ILE A 1049 -9.60 29.06 -28.49
CA ILE A 1049 -8.88 28.66 -27.27
C ILE A 1049 -8.69 29.85 -26.33
N TYR A 1050 -9.02 29.65 -25.07
CA TYR A 1050 -8.64 30.53 -23.96
C TYR A 1050 -7.66 29.81 -23.02
N GLN A 1051 -6.51 30.42 -22.75
CA GLN A 1051 -5.48 29.87 -21.87
C GLN A 1051 -5.04 30.84 -20.77
N THR A 1052 -4.96 30.35 -19.53
CA THR A 1052 -4.44 31.08 -18.37
C THR A 1052 -3.73 30.14 -17.39
N GLU A 1053 -2.77 30.67 -16.64
CA GLU A 1053 -2.13 29.95 -15.52
C GLU A 1053 -3.02 29.88 -14.27
N MET A 1054 -2.70 28.91 -13.39
CA MET A 1054 -3.27 28.77 -12.04
C MET A 1054 -2.22 28.21 -11.06
N GLY A 1055 -1.08 28.88 -10.92
CA GLY A 1055 -0.01 28.51 -9.98
C GLY A 1055 1.05 27.55 -10.54
N THR A 1056 0.84 26.97 -11.73
CA THR A 1056 1.79 26.13 -12.48
C THR A 1056 2.04 26.69 -13.90
N PRO A 1057 3.23 26.49 -14.49
CA PRO A 1057 3.52 26.95 -15.85
C PRO A 1057 2.59 26.28 -16.88
N THR A 1058 1.70 27.07 -17.49
CA THR A 1058 0.71 26.60 -18.47
C THR A 1058 1.25 26.80 -19.89
N ARG A 1059 1.23 25.73 -20.70
CA ARG A 1059 1.85 25.70 -22.03
C ARG A 1059 0.90 25.16 -23.09
N LEU A 1060 0.94 25.76 -24.28
CA LEU A 1060 0.30 25.24 -25.48
C LEU A 1060 1.35 25.00 -26.57
N HIS A 1061 1.36 23.80 -27.13
CA HIS A 1061 2.16 23.49 -28.31
C HIS A 1061 1.24 22.98 -29.42
N ALA A 1062 1.06 23.79 -30.47
CA ALA A 1062 0.31 23.40 -31.66
C ALA A 1062 1.27 23.13 -32.81
N THR A 1063 1.16 21.94 -33.40
CA THR A 1063 1.84 21.54 -34.63
C THR A 1063 0.80 21.16 -35.68
N ASN A 1064 0.95 21.67 -36.91
CA ASN A 1064 0.00 21.41 -38.01
C ASN A 1064 -1.46 21.77 -37.62
N GLY A 1065 -1.67 22.88 -36.90
CA GLY A 1065 -3.02 23.29 -36.49
C GLY A 1065 -3.69 24.21 -37.52
N VAL A 1066 -4.98 24.00 -37.79
CA VAL A 1066 -5.81 24.89 -38.62
C VAL A 1066 -6.84 25.60 -37.74
N PHE A 1067 -6.83 26.93 -37.74
CA PHE A 1067 -7.78 27.77 -37.01
C PHE A 1067 -8.49 28.69 -37.99
N VAL A 1068 -9.74 28.37 -38.33
CA VAL A 1068 -10.52 29.07 -39.35
C VAL A 1068 -11.88 29.51 -38.86
N GLY A 1069 -12.22 30.77 -39.10
CA GLY A 1069 -13.58 31.27 -38.87
C GLY A 1069 -13.99 31.45 -37.40
N ASN A 1070 -13.06 31.28 -36.45
CA ASN A 1070 -13.36 31.35 -35.01
C ASN A 1070 -13.56 32.80 -34.53
N GLN A 1071 -14.44 33.00 -33.54
CA GLN A 1071 -15.01 34.31 -33.24
C GLN A 1071 -15.04 34.63 -31.74
N ALA A 1072 -14.65 35.85 -31.37
CA ALA A 1072 -14.83 36.39 -30.03
C ALA A 1072 -15.73 37.64 -30.06
N TRP A 1073 -16.92 37.57 -29.45
CA TRP A 1073 -18.00 38.57 -29.56
C TRP A 1073 -18.58 39.02 -28.21
N GLY A 1074 -17.98 40.04 -27.59
CA GLY A 1074 -18.58 40.66 -26.42
C GLY A 1074 -18.50 42.19 -26.40
N ASP A 1075 -19.33 42.79 -25.55
CA ASP A 1075 -19.58 44.24 -25.47
C ASP A 1075 -18.71 44.97 -24.42
N ASP A 1076 -17.87 44.26 -23.67
CA ASP A 1076 -16.99 44.81 -22.60
C ASP A 1076 -15.61 45.32 -23.11
N ALA A 1077 -14.75 45.85 -22.24
CA ALA A 1077 -13.49 46.51 -22.65
C ALA A 1077 -12.26 45.57 -22.83
N ALA A 1078 -12.41 44.24 -22.71
CA ALA A 1078 -11.29 43.28 -22.65
C ALA A 1078 -11.44 42.06 -23.61
N HIS A 1079 -11.78 42.33 -24.87
CA HIS A 1079 -12.01 41.32 -25.93
C HIS A 1079 -10.77 41.11 -26.77
N GLY A 1080 -10.49 39.86 -27.15
CA GLY A 1080 -9.42 39.57 -28.11
C GLY A 1080 -9.25 38.08 -28.38
N GLY A 1081 -8.50 37.78 -29.45
CA GLY A 1081 -8.08 36.44 -29.79
C GLY A 1081 -9.20 35.64 -30.43
N GLY A 1082 -9.58 35.99 -31.67
CA GLY A 1082 -10.59 35.22 -32.40
C GLY A 1082 -10.20 33.74 -32.55
N ALA A 1083 -8.91 33.42 -32.64
CA ALA A 1083 -8.40 32.06 -32.49
C ALA A 1083 -7.93 31.79 -31.05
N LEU A 1084 -6.91 32.49 -30.56
CA LEU A 1084 -6.25 32.19 -29.28
C LEU A 1084 -6.15 33.42 -28.38
N TYR A 1085 -6.50 33.25 -27.11
CA TYR A 1085 -6.27 34.23 -26.04
C TYR A 1085 -5.33 33.65 -24.96
N MET A 1086 -4.32 34.43 -24.57
CA MET A 1086 -3.34 34.09 -23.55
C MET A 1086 -3.27 35.14 -22.44
N ALA A 1087 -3.27 34.70 -21.18
CA ALA A 1087 -3.09 35.56 -20.00
C ALA A 1087 -2.15 34.95 -18.96
N ASN A 1088 -1.77 35.77 -17.96
CA ASN A 1088 -1.02 35.41 -16.76
C ASN A 1088 0.21 34.52 -17.06
N ALA A 1089 1.25 35.12 -17.65
CA ALA A 1089 2.57 34.50 -17.89
C ALA A 1089 2.59 33.12 -18.61
N THR A 1090 1.58 32.81 -19.43
CA THR A 1090 1.51 31.55 -20.21
C THR A 1090 2.49 31.49 -21.39
N VAL A 1091 2.73 30.29 -21.91
CA VAL A 1091 3.56 30.09 -23.11
C VAL A 1091 2.76 29.38 -24.21
N ALA A 1092 2.87 29.86 -25.45
CA ALA A 1092 2.31 29.19 -26.62
C ALA A 1092 3.33 29.09 -27.77
N THR A 1093 3.33 27.97 -28.47
CA THR A 1093 4.07 27.77 -29.72
C THR A 1093 3.12 27.30 -30.82
N LEU A 1094 3.12 28.03 -31.94
CA LEU A 1094 2.44 27.66 -33.17
C LEU A 1094 3.50 27.27 -34.20
N LEU A 1095 3.54 26.00 -34.56
CA LEU A 1095 4.48 25.42 -35.51
C LEU A 1095 3.71 24.85 -36.70
N HIS A 1096 3.99 25.32 -37.92
CA HIS A 1096 3.22 24.90 -39.10
C HIS A 1096 1.70 25.06 -38.93
N CYS A 1097 1.25 26.14 -38.30
CA CYS A 1097 -0.18 26.41 -38.14
C CYS A 1097 -0.67 27.35 -39.24
N THR A 1098 -1.94 27.21 -39.63
CA THR A 1098 -2.64 28.16 -40.50
C THR A 1098 -3.80 28.77 -39.73
N VAL A 1099 -3.75 30.08 -39.48
CA VAL A 1099 -4.74 30.84 -38.71
C VAL A 1099 -5.33 31.93 -39.61
N THR A 1100 -6.58 31.78 -40.03
CA THR A 1100 -7.20 32.64 -41.04
C THR A 1100 -8.69 32.87 -40.81
N ALA A 1101 -9.22 33.98 -41.31
CA ALA A 1101 -10.65 34.32 -41.24
C ALA A 1101 -11.27 34.34 -39.83
N ASN A 1102 -10.45 34.40 -38.77
CA ASN A 1102 -10.92 34.54 -37.40
C ASN A 1102 -11.25 36.01 -37.12
N ALA A 1103 -12.18 36.24 -36.19
CA ALA A 1103 -12.69 37.57 -35.88
C ALA A 1103 -12.76 37.85 -34.39
N ALA A 1104 -12.39 39.06 -33.98
CA ALA A 1104 -12.63 39.55 -32.63
C ALA A 1104 -13.32 40.92 -32.67
N ARG A 1105 -14.28 41.13 -31.77
CA ARG A 1105 -15.03 42.38 -31.66
C ARG A 1105 -14.92 42.95 -30.24
N GLY A 1106 -14.41 44.17 -30.12
CA GLY A 1106 -14.30 44.95 -28.88
C GLY A 1106 -13.87 46.40 -29.08
N ASP A 1107 -14.06 47.23 -28.04
CA ASP A 1107 -13.91 48.69 -28.13
C ASP A 1107 -12.48 49.22 -27.87
N ASN A 1108 -11.52 48.39 -27.46
CA ASN A 1108 -10.11 48.77 -27.24
C ASN A 1108 -9.15 47.59 -27.50
N GLY A 1109 -8.19 47.75 -28.42
CA GLY A 1109 -7.06 46.83 -28.63
C GLY A 1109 -7.45 45.37 -28.82
N THR A 1110 -7.94 45.00 -30.01
CA THR A 1110 -8.39 43.62 -30.30
C THR A 1110 -7.46 42.97 -31.31
N ALA A 1111 -7.34 41.64 -31.29
CA ALA A 1111 -6.69 40.85 -32.35
C ALA A 1111 -7.66 39.79 -32.85
N GLY A 1112 -7.83 39.72 -34.17
CA GLY A 1112 -8.64 38.72 -34.84
C GLY A 1112 -8.03 37.32 -34.74
N ALA A 1113 -6.70 37.18 -34.72
CA ALA A 1113 -6.04 35.88 -34.58
C ALA A 1113 -5.64 35.57 -33.12
N VAL A 1114 -4.56 36.18 -32.62
CA VAL A 1114 -3.97 35.86 -31.31
C VAL A 1114 -3.87 37.10 -30.42
N TYR A 1115 -4.40 37.01 -29.21
CA TYR A 1115 -4.27 38.06 -28.20
C TYR A 1115 -3.40 37.57 -27.04
N VAL A 1116 -2.28 38.27 -26.80
CA VAL A 1116 -1.36 37.98 -25.70
C VAL A 1116 -1.42 39.11 -24.68
N GLU A 1117 -2.11 38.88 -23.57
CA GLU A 1117 -2.17 39.82 -22.44
C GLU A 1117 -0.84 39.85 -21.70
N GLU A 1118 -0.37 38.66 -21.30
CA GLU A 1118 0.90 38.42 -20.61
C GLU A 1118 1.42 37.03 -21.01
N GLY A 1119 2.74 36.88 -21.17
CA GLY A 1119 3.36 35.60 -21.53
C GLY A 1119 4.29 35.64 -22.75
N GLU A 1120 4.55 34.46 -23.32
CA GLU A 1120 5.44 34.26 -24.46
C GLU A 1120 4.74 33.51 -25.61
N LEU A 1121 4.81 34.07 -26.82
CA LEU A 1121 4.29 33.45 -28.05
C LEU A 1121 5.42 33.25 -29.06
N ALA A 1122 5.55 32.01 -29.56
CA ALA A 1122 6.40 31.69 -30.70
C ALA A 1122 5.55 31.27 -31.91
N VAL A 1123 5.74 31.94 -33.04
CA VAL A 1123 5.11 31.60 -34.33
C VAL A 1123 6.21 31.21 -35.31
N ILE A 1124 6.22 29.95 -35.73
CA ILE A 1124 7.30 29.35 -36.51
C ILE A 1124 6.70 28.58 -37.68
N ASN A 1125 7.24 28.76 -38.89
CA ASN A 1125 6.79 28.05 -40.10
C ASN A 1125 5.27 28.18 -40.36
N SER A 1126 4.62 29.25 -39.90
CA SER A 1126 3.15 29.35 -39.81
C SER A 1126 2.60 30.49 -40.66
N ILE A 1127 1.30 30.44 -40.98
CA ILE A 1127 0.57 31.48 -41.71
C ILE A 1127 -0.52 32.08 -40.81
N LEU A 1128 -0.45 33.38 -40.54
CA LEU A 1128 -1.50 34.17 -39.87
C LEU A 1128 -1.94 35.28 -40.83
N TRP A 1129 -3.08 35.07 -41.49
CA TRP A 1129 -3.54 35.97 -42.55
C TRP A 1129 -5.05 36.11 -42.62
N GLY A 1130 -5.54 37.33 -42.89
CA GLY A 1130 -6.95 37.57 -43.19
C GLY A 1130 -7.86 37.52 -41.95
N ASN A 1131 -7.29 37.68 -40.76
CA ASN A 1131 -8.05 37.80 -39.52
C ASN A 1131 -8.54 39.24 -39.32
N THR A 1132 -9.64 39.42 -38.59
CA THR A 1132 -10.34 40.71 -38.49
C THR A 1132 -10.60 41.16 -37.07
N ASP A 1133 -10.47 42.47 -36.84
CA ASP A 1133 -10.74 43.13 -35.58
C ASP A 1133 -11.68 44.34 -35.78
N SER A 1134 -12.39 44.79 -34.74
CA SER A 1134 -13.37 45.88 -34.85
C SER A 1134 -12.79 47.28 -35.00
N SER A 1135 -11.47 47.45 -34.81
CA SER A 1135 -10.77 48.72 -35.04
C SER A 1135 -10.62 49.06 -36.54
N SER A 1136 -10.76 48.05 -37.41
CA SER A 1136 -10.49 48.12 -38.84
C SER A 1136 -11.48 48.90 -39.71
N ALA A 1137 -12.51 49.55 -39.13
CA ALA A 1137 -13.48 50.35 -39.87
C ALA A 1137 -13.00 51.75 -40.28
N SER A 1138 -11.87 52.25 -39.77
CA SER A 1138 -11.28 53.54 -40.16
C SER A 1138 -9.98 53.34 -40.93
N GLY A 1139 -10.04 53.34 -42.26
CA GLY A 1139 -8.91 53.12 -43.18
C GLY A 1139 -7.82 54.21 -43.22
N GLU A 1140 -7.33 54.71 -42.09
CA GLU A 1140 -6.17 55.61 -41.91
C GLU A 1140 -5.62 55.31 -40.50
N CYS A 1141 -4.34 55.32 -40.08
CA CYS A 1141 -3.12 56.03 -40.48
C CYS A 1141 -1.98 55.62 -39.49
N PRO A 1142 -0.75 56.16 -39.59
CA PRO A 1142 0.45 55.67 -38.92
C PRO A 1142 0.52 55.95 -37.41
N GLY A 1143 1.09 54.98 -36.65
CA GLY A 1143 1.68 55.21 -35.33
C GLY A 1143 1.01 54.56 -34.12
N SER A 1144 0.04 53.66 -34.29
CA SER A 1144 -0.66 52.96 -33.20
C SER A 1144 -0.96 51.50 -33.59
N ILE A 1145 -0.82 50.62 -32.61
CA ILE A 1145 -0.96 49.15 -32.48
C ILE A 1145 -2.21 48.46 -33.12
N ASP A 1146 -2.63 48.84 -34.32
CA ASP A 1146 -3.77 48.20 -35.01
C ASP A 1146 -3.33 46.89 -35.71
N ALA A 1147 -3.35 45.78 -34.97
CA ALA A 1147 -2.91 44.47 -35.43
C ALA A 1147 -4.06 43.45 -35.40
N ALA A 1148 -4.77 43.35 -36.53
CA ALA A 1148 -5.83 42.36 -36.73
C ALA A 1148 -5.35 40.90 -36.59
N GLU A 1149 -4.04 40.65 -36.68
CA GLU A 1149 -3.43 39.33 -36.53
C GLU A 1149 -3.00 39.03 -35.08
N ILE A 1150 -2.05 39.78 -34.52
CA ILE A 1150 -1.52 39.55 -33.17
C ILE A 1150 -1.52 40.84 -32.35
N PHE A 1151 -2.12 40.81 -31.17
CA PHE A 1151 -2.03 41.89 -30.19
C PHE A 1151 -1.09 41.51 -29.03
N MET A 1152 -0.26 42.46 -28.60
CA MET A 1152 0.73 42.28 -27.51
C MET A 1152 0.53 43.29 -26.38
N GLY A 1153 0.37 42.80 -25.16
CA GLY A 1153 0.41 43.60 -23.94
C GLY A 1153 1.78 44.19 -23.61
N THR A 1154 1.86 44.98 -22.53
CA THR A 1154 3.05 45.77 -22.16
C THR A 1154 4.24 44.96 -21.61
N SER A 1155 4.02 43.68 -21.30
CA SER A 1155 4.95 42.78 -20.60
C SER A 1155 5.04 41.42 -21.32
N VAL A 1156 5.08 41.45 -22.65
CA VAL A 1156 4.96 40.27 -23.54
C VAL A 1156 6.21 40.10 -24.42
N ALA A 1157 6.61 38.85 -24.66
CA ALA A 1157 7.58 38.49 -25.69
C ALA A 1157 6.91 37.71 -26.83
N VAL A 1158 6.94 38.24 -28.05
CA VAL A 1158 6.49 37.51 -29.25
C VAL A 1158 7.66 37.34 -30.21
N GLY A 1159 7.94 36.09 -30.57
CA GLY A 1159 8.91 35.71 -31.58
C GLY A 1159 8.22 35.16 -32.81
N VAL A 1160 8.52 35.74 -33.98
CA VAL A 1160 8.03 35.25 -35.28
C VAL A 1160 9.25 34.90 -36.14
N ALA A 1161 9.31 33.68 -36.67
CA ALA A 1161 10.38 33.23 -37.55
C ALA A 1161 9.85 32.32 -38.66
N TYR A 1162 10.42 32.44 -39.87
CA TYR A 1162 10.04 31.65 -41.05
C TYR A 1162 8.52 31.56 -41.26
N SER A 1163 7.79 32.66 -40.99
CA SER A 1163 6.33 32.68 -41.00
C SER A 1163 5.79 33.82 -41.85
N ASP A 1164 4.56 33.66 -42.34
CA ASP A 1164 3.81 34.68 -43.06
C ASP A 1164 2.73 35.27 -42.14
N VAL A 1165 2.99 36.47 -41.62
CA VAL A 1165 2.08 37.17 -40.71
C VAL A 1165 1.67 38.48 -41.36
N ALA A 1166 0.37 38.65 -41.60
CA ALA A 1166 -0.15 39.85 -42.23
C ALA A 1166 0.10 41.09 -41.37
N ASP A 1167 0.58 42.15 -42.00
CA ASP A 1167 0.79 43.45 -41.35
C ASP A 1167 0.26 44.58 -42.25
N ARG A 1168 -0.68 45.37 -41.73
CA ARG A 1168 -1.21 46.55 -42.44
C ARG A 1168 -0.21 47.71 -42.45
N CYS A 1169 0.84 47.66 -41.63
CA CYS A 1169 1.92 48.64 -41.51
C CYS A 1169 3.31 47.96 -41.57
N ARG A 1170 3.74 47.51 -42.76
CA ARG A 1170 5.09 46.97 -43.07
C ARG A 1170 6.17 47.24 -41.99
N ASP A 1171 6.77 46.15 -41.51
CA ASP A 1171 7.98 46.06 -40.68
C ASP A 1171 7.78 45.82 -39.16
N LEU A 1172 6.60 45.33 -38.68
CA LEU A 1172 6.38 45.05 -37.24
C LEU A 1172 6.99 43.74 -36.70
N TRP A 1173 7.21 42.71 -37.54
CA TRP A 1173 7.67 41.38 -37.09
C TRP A 1173 9.08 41.04 -37.60
N PRO A 1174 10.13 41.68 -37.06
CA PRO A 1174 11.51 41.35 -37.43
C PRO A 1174 11.86 39.94 -36.96
N GLY A 1175 12.40 39.12 -37.86
CA GLY A 1175 12.81 37.75 -37.58
C GLY A 1175 13.38 37.09 -38.83
N ASP A 1176 14.16 36.02 -38.64
CA ASP A 1176 14.76 35.30 -39.77
C ASP A 1176 13.68 34.60 -40.59
N GLY A 1177 13.71 34.77 -41.92
CA GLY A 1177 12.85 34.03 -42.86
C GLY A 1177 11.38 34.47 -42.95
N ASN A 1178 10.95 35.52 -42.23
CA ASN A 1178 9.56 35.98 -42.30
C ASN A 1178 9.21 36.61 -43.66
N ILE A 1179 8.00 36.34 -44.14
CA ILE A 1179 7.41 36.96 -45.33
C ILE A 1179 6.12 37.70 -44.94
N HIS A 1180 5.68 38.65 -45.76
CA HIS A 1180 4.54 39.53 -45.48
C HIS A 1180 3.72 39.74 -46.75
N VAL A 1181 3.22 38.65 -47.31
CA VAL A 1181 2.60 38.61 -48.63
C VAL A 1181 1.28 37.87 -48.55
N ASP A 1182 0.38 38.12 -49.49
CA ASP A 1182 -0.83 37.30 -49.56
C ASP A 1182 -0.40 35.84 -49.76
N PRO A 1183 -0.83 34.89 -48.92
CA PRO A 1183 -0.46 33.49 -49.05
C PRO A 1183 -1.08 32.85 -50.30
N ILE A 1184 -2.08 33.49 -50.94
CA ILE A 1184 -2.77 33.02 -52.15
C ILE A 1184 -3.22 31.56 -51.99
N PHE A 1185 -4.25 31.33 -51.18
CA PHE A 1185 -4.89 30.02 -51.12
C PHE A 1185 -5.60 29.71 -52.46
N ALA A 1186 -5.55 28.44 -52.90
CA ALA A 1186 -6.01 27.99 -54.21
C ALA A 1186 -7.51 28.23 -54.47
N ALA A 1187 -8.32 28.28 -53.40
CA ALA A 1187 -9.74 28.69 -53.36
C ALA A 1187 -10.54 28.46 -54.65
N ILE A 1188 -10.91 27.20 -54.94
CA ILE A 1188 -11.73 26.87 -56.11
C ILE A 1188 -13.19 26.50 -55.74
N THR A 1189 -13.47 26.02 -54.52
CA THR A 1189 -14.85 25.57 -54.15
C THR A 1189 -15.28 25.66 -52.67
N SER A 1190 -14.39 25.89 -51.70
CA SER A 1190 -14.72 25.94 -50.26
C SER A 1190 -13.90 27.03 -49.55
N PRO A 1191 -14.46 27.79 -48.58
CA PRO A 1191 -13.69 28.74 -47.78
C PRO A 1191 -12.67 28.06 -46.82
N TYR A 1192 -12.78 26.73 -46.65
CA TYR A 1192 -11.89 25.93 -45.80
C TYR A 1192 -10.81 25.18 -46.58
N ASP A 1193 -10.75 25.35 -47.91
CA ASP A 1193 -9.64 24.87 -48.73
C ASP A 1193 -8.47 25.85 -48.61
N LEU A 1194 -7.55 25.51 -47.70
CA LEU A 1194 -6.38 26.32 -47.36
C LEU A 1194 -5.10 25.81 -48.06
N SER A 1195 -5.25 25.01 -49.13
CA SER A 1195 -4.11 24.62 -49.97
C SER A 1195 -3.52 25.86 -50.66
N LEU A 1196 -2.19 25.89 -50.80
CA LEU A 1196 -1.50 27.00 -51.46
C LEU A 1196 -1.70 26.93 -52.99
N ASP A 1197 -1.96 28.07 -53.62
CA ASP A 1197 -1.92 28.16 -55.08
C ASP A 1197 -0.46 28.10 -55.58
N THR A 1198 -0.28 27.65 -56.82
CA THR A 1198 1.01 27.63 -57.54
C THR A 1198 1.77 28.97 -57.55
N ALA A 1199 1.07 30.10 -57.37
CA ALA A 1199 1.64 31.44 -57.33
C ALA A 1199 2.04 31.90 -55.91
N SER A 1200 1.77 31.09 -54.89
CA SER A 1200 2.07 31.43 -53.49
C SER A 1200 3.58 31.52 -53.25
N LEU A 1201 3.98 32.50 -52.45
CA LEU A 1201 5.35 32.64 -51.97
C LEU A 1201 5.60 31.92 -50.64
N CYS A 1202 4.57 31.29 -50.06
CA CYS A 1202 4.69 30.45 -48.87
C CYS A 1202 5.25 29.06 -49.19
N ILE A 1203 5.28 28.70 -50.48
CA ILE A 1203 5.89 27.47 -50.99
C ILE A 1203 7.40 27.53 -50.80
N ASP A 1204 7.99 26.46 -50.26
CA ASP A 1204 9.42 26.28 -49.97
C ASP A 1204 10.04 27.36 -49.05
N ALA A 1205 9.21 28.07 -48.29
CA ALA A 1205 9.64 29.25 -47.52
C ALA A 1205 9.86 28.98 -46.02
N ALA A 1206 9.46 27.80 -45.52
CA ALA A 1206 9.64 27.42 -44.13
C ALA A 1206 11.06 26.94 -43.82
N ASN A 1207 11.44 26.92 -42.54
CA ASN A 1207 12.67 26.26 -42.11
C ASN A 1207 12.43 24.76 -41.94
N GLY A 1208 12.82 23.96 -42.94
CA GLY A 1208 12.65 22.51 -42.89
C GLY A 1208 13.44 21.78 -41.81
N SER A 1209 14.43 22.40 -41.13
CA SER A 1209 15.06 21.75 -39.98
C SER A 1209 14.15 21.69 -38.75
N LEU A 1210 13.09 22.49 -38.73
CA LEU A 1210 12.10 22.56 -37.65
C LEU A 1210 10.74 21.95 -38.08
N SER A 1211 10.66 21.41 -39.29
CA SER A 1211 9.42 20.89 -39.86
C SER A 1211 9.14 19.43 -39.45
N PRO A 1212 7.88 19.09 -39.15
CA PRO A 1212 7.47 17.69 -39.02
C PRO A 1212 7.65 16.96 -40.36
N THR A 1213 7.65 15.63 -40.33
CA THR A 1213 7.82 14.82 -41.54
C THR A 1213 6.61 14.86 -42.47
N ARG A 1214 5.43 15.19 -41.94
CA ARG A 1214 4.17 15.25 -42.67
C ARG A 1214 3.33 16.47 -42.31
N ASP A 1215 2.47 16.86 -43.23
CA ASP A 1215 1.46 17.91 -43.06
C ASP A 1215 0.15 17.34 -42.48
N ILE A 1216 -0.83 18.21 -42.25
CA ILE A 1216 -2.14 17.83 -41.69
C ILE A 1216 -2.96 16.89 -42.59
N ALA A 1217 -2.68 16.86 -43.89
CA ALA A 1217 -3.32 15.99 -44.87
C ALA A 1217 -2.54 14.67 -45.11
N ASP A 1218 -1.57 14.37 -44.24
CA ASP A 1218 -0.64 13.24 -44.31
C ASP A 1218 0.30 13.27 -45.54
N ASN A 1219 0.48 14.41 -46.22
CA ASN A 1219 1.46 14.56 -47.29
C ASN A 1219 2.89 14.70 -46.71
N GLN A 1220 3.90 14.26 -47.47
CA GLN A 1220 5.31 14.45 -47.07
C GLN A 1220 5.78 15.88 -47.40
N ARG A 1221 6.38 16.56 -46.42
CA ARG A 1221 6.87 17.95 -46.56
C ARG A 1221 8.23 18.11 -47.28
N TYR A 1222 8.77 17.04 -47.87
CA TYR A 1222 10.17 17.02 -48.37
C TYR A 1222 10.33 16.48 -49.80
N ASP A 1223 9.25 16.21 -50.54
CA ASP A 1223 9.32 15.55 -51.86
C ASP A 1223 8.84 16.46 -53.01
N HIS A 1224 9.34 17.70 -53.07
CA HIS A 1224 9.10 18.58 -54.20
C HIS A 1224 9.98 18.16 -55.41
N PRO A 1225 9.41 17.83 -56.59
CA PRO A 1225 10.16 17.26 -57.71
C PRO A 1225 11.15 18.21 -58.41
N ASP A 1226 11.17 19.50 -58.06
CA ASP A 1226 11.88 20.54 -58.83
C ASP A 1226 13.10 21.17 -58.14
N HIS A 1227 13.55 20.69 -56.97
CA HIS A 1227 14.65 21.32 -56.23
C HIS A 1227 15.88 20.42 -56.00
N SER A 1228 16.86 20.54 -56.90
CA SER A 1228 18.23 20.07 -56.68
C SER A 1228 19.04 21.09 -55.86
N GLY A 1229 18.70 21.27 -54.58
CA GLY A 1229 19.47 22.09 -53.65
C GLY A 1229 20.86 21.48 -53.37
N GLY A 1230 21.89 22.31 -53.31
CA GLY A 1230 23.28 21.89 -53.08
C GLY A 1230 23.51 21.33 -51.67
N VAL A 1231 24.60 20.57 -51.50
CA VAL A 1231 25.01 20.00 -50.21
C VAL A 1231 25.27 21.15 -49.20
N GLY A 1232 24.33 21.39 -48.29
CA GLY A 1232 24.49 22.33 -47.17
C GLY A 1232 23.30 23.24 -46.85
N ASP A 1233 22.26 23.31 -47.68
CA ASP A 1233 21.02 24.04 -47.35
C ASP A 1233 20.06 23.13 -46.54
N PRO A 1234 19.31 23.66 -45.54
CA PRO A 1234 18.27 22.90 -44.86
C PRO A 1234 17.19 22.45 -45.86
N PRO A 1235 16.51 21.32 -45.64
CA PRO A 1235 15.41 20.90 -46.51
C PRO A 1235 14.36 22.02 -46.57
N TYR A 1236 13.74 22.22 -47.74
CA TYR A 1236 12.68 23.21 -47.94
C TYR A 1236 11.33 22.54 -47.67
N ALA A 1237 10.45 23.25 -46.96
CA ALA A 1237 9.07 22.86 -46.65
C ALA A 1237 8.18 24.10 -46.77
N ASP A 1238 6.87 23.92 -46.86
CA ASP A 1238 5.93 25.04 -46.97
C ASP A 1238 5.56 25.64 -45.61
N MET A 1239 5.27 26.94 -45.60
CA MET A 1239 4.68 27.57 -44.41
C MET A 1239 3.22 27.16 -44.24
N GLY A 1240 2.78 27.01 -42.99
CA GLY A 1240 1.41 26.62 -42.63
C GLY A 1240 1.19 25.12 -42.51
N ALA A 1241 -0.07 24.74 -42.28
CA ALA A 1241 -0.47 23.39 -41.93
C ALA A 1241 -0.52 22.40 -43.10
N LEU A 1242 -0.57 22.91 -44.33
CA LEU A 1242 -0.71 22.13 -45.56
C LEU A 1242 0.52 22.31 -46.44
N GLU A 1243 1.01 21.22 -47.00
CA GLU A 1243 2.00 21.22 -48.06
C GLU A 1243 1.32 21.41 -49.41
N TYR A 1244 1.96 22.16 -50.31
CA TYR A 1244 1.52 22.35 -51.68
C TYR A 1244 1.66 21.05 -52.48
N MET A 1245 0.59 20.70 -53.19
CA MET A 1245 0.55 19.57 -54.10
C MET A 1245 0.14 20.07 -55.50
N PRO A 1246 0.97 19.85 -56.55
CA PRO A 1246 0.76 20.44 -57.88
C PRO A 1246 -0.37 19.85 -58.74
#